data_AF-A0A671NBL9-F1
#
_entry.id   AF-A0A671NBL9-F1
#
_cell.length_a   1.000
_cell.length_b   1.000
_cell.length_c   1.000
_cell.angle_alpha   90.00
_cell.angle_beta   90.00
_cell.angle_gamma   90.00
#
_symmetry.space_group_name_H-M   'P 1'
#
loop_
_entity.id
_entity.type
_entity.pdbx_description
1 polymer ?
#
loop_
_entity_poly.entity_id
_entity_poly.type
_entity_poly.pdbx_seq_one_letter_code
_entity_poly.pdbx_strand_id
1 'polypeptide(L)'
;MSTGSGGSTAVETVIKLGGGSNQEEQDIKALQIKNRKLGESLDQRQVIEDELRERVERLETRQATDDASLLILNRYWNQFDENVRLIVRRYDQSGSEPVESQPPEGRSLKPGTPEPDGDSNQERAKDRGQQGEAVSSFLAMLASSSSEEIDAELQERLESSCKQARRVVEIYENLKNTVDQLKKDVASGTDGSLWDVAVRLNTLLTNENERLRQLTDSLQQKHSHMTSESRPLGRAANRADNRISELQVLIEELQWDMEKIRRRENRLNAHLVEVLERVNSKGYKVYGEASSVCGTITINKRKFEEMNSELEEKRELAENRLSELQKLQQDLQTVYQENNNMKVELLSRAEEVAKESAEYRCLQSQFSVLYNESLVLKSQLDETKARLNTTRTMVISVCLFQNDEVSLQRKVRTEVIQLEDTLAQVRKEYEMLRIEFEQTLAANEQAGPINREMRHLISTLQTHNQQLKGEVVKYKLRLREAQQELNQLRAAKGNAAVQSQSSTEMDVKEETASPHTPALTGDVTVKTEPDNTETVVKEEEKEKEKEKKEKEKEQRERERVTRGSTGGIAVKEEREKASTSSSQSEDLAAERCAVIGGPKRKEMEQLKIVKLIVMMEMKLLLDMYRSAPKEQRDKVQLMAAEKKAKSEAEELRQRLRELEERERREGKKMADEEALRKIRSVEEQIDILNKKLSLAKQEEDALLSEMDVTGQAFEDMQEQNIRLMQQLREKDDANFKLMSERIKSNQIHKLLKEEKEELADQLLTLKTQVDAQLQVVRKLEEKERLLQGTISAAERELGLRTQALDMNKRKAQESVLLSEEVRTQLEGVQQRLSAVREEVIENSISREKESFNARRAQEDISKLRRKIEKTKKPAENIRNGDEILNEEINDYKARLTCPCCNSRVKDAVLTKCFHVFCFECVKTRYDTRQRKCPKCNAAFGANDFHRIYIG
;
A
#
# COMPACT_ATOMS: atom_id res chain seq x y z
N MET A 1 54.82 3.02 -10.78
CA MET A 1 56.20 3.52 -10.97
C MET A 1 56.95 3.42 -9.64
N SER A 2 58.27 3.66 -9.68
CA SER A 2 59.26 3.79 -8.60
C SER A 2 58.77 4.43 -7.29
N THR A 3 59.37 4.21 -6.11
CA THR A 3 60.43 3.29 -5.62
C THR A 3 60.38 3.31 -4.08
N GLY A 4 60.83 2.23 -3.41
CA GLY A 4 60.95 2.24 -1.95
C GLY A 4 62.22 2.91 -1.42
N SER A 5 62.24 3.21 -0.13
CA SER A 5 63.46 3.45 0.66
C SER A 5 63.26 2.93 2.08
N GLY A 6 64.27 2.27 2.65
CA GLY A 6 64.24 1.78 4.03
C GLY A 6 65.14 2.62 4.95
N GLY A 7 64.86 2.59 6.24
CA GLY A 7 65.70 3.22 7.27
C GLY A 7 65.54 2.48 8.59
N SER A 8 66.59 1.76 9.00
CA SER A 8 66.63 1.07 10.29
C SER A 8 67.82 1.59 11.09
N THR A 9 67.53 2.17 12.26
CA THR A 9 68.52 2.51 13.29
C THR A 9 67.88 2.29 14.65
N ALA A 10 68.32 1.26 15.35
CA ALA A 10 67.99 1.05 16.76
C ALA A 10 69.20 1.44 17.61
N VAL A 11 68.99 2.29 18.62
CA VAL A 11 69.93 2.51 19.74
C VAL A 11 69.06 2.62 21.00
N GLU A 12 69.38 1.82 22.00
CA GLU A 12 68.67 1.78 23.27
C GLU A 12 68.99 3.01 24.13
N THR A 13 68.04 3.47 24.97
CA THR A 13 68.35 3.72 26.40
C THR A 13 67.12 3.91 27.29
N VAL A 14 67.28 3.48 28.55
CA VAL A 14 66.47 3.80 29.75
C VAL A 14 65.01 3.32 29.75
N ILE A 15 64.80 2.26 30.54
CA ILE A 15 63.50 1.78 31.00
C ILE A 15 62.78 2.86 31.81
N LYS A 16 61.50 3.12 31.47
CA LYS A 16 60.54 3.74 32.40
C LYS A 16 59.24 2.92 32.40
N LEU A 17 59.23 1.87 33.23
CA LEU A 17 58.04 1.05 33.49
C LEU A 17 57.02 1.87 34.30
N GLY A 18 56.10 2.52 33.58
CA GLY A 18 55.03 3.34 34.17
C GLY A 18 54.35 4.23 33.13
N GLY A 19 53.37 3.69 32.40
CA GLY A 19 52.55 4.48 31.47
C GLY A 19 51.85 3.71 30.33
N GLY A 20 52.30 2.51 29.97
CA GLY A 20 51.88 1.80 28.75
C GLY A 20 50.37 1.67 28.55
N SER A 21 49.62 1.31 29.60
CA SER A 21 48.17 1.07 29.54
C SER A 21 47.40 2.25 28.92
N ASN A 22 47.73 3.50 29.25
CA ASN A 22 46.96 4.65 28.78
C ASN A 22 47.15 4.92 27.29
N GLN A 23 48.33 4.67 26.72
CA GLN A 23 48.58 4.93 25.30
C GLN A 23 47.97 3.82 24.44
N GLU A 24 48.19 2.55 24.80
CA GLU A 24 47.60 1.41 24.08
C GLU A 24 46.06 1.46 24.14
N GLU A 25 45.48 1.83 25.28
CA GLU A 25 44.03 1.99 25.42
C GLU A 25 43.49 3.20 24.62
N GLN A 26 44.25 4.29 24.50
CA GLN A 26 43.89 5.43 23.63
C GLN A 26 43.96 5.05 22.14
N ASP A 27 45.00 4.32 21.72
CA ASP A 27 45.13 3.86 20.34
C ASP A 27 44.08 2.80 19.97
N ILE A 28 43.73 1.91 20.90
CA ILE A 28 42.59 0.99 20.76
C ILE A 28 41.27 1.77 20.60
N LYS A 29 41.02 2.78 21.44
CA LYS A 29 39.82 3.65 21.31
C LYS A 29 39.82 4.43 19.99
N ALA A 30 40.97 4.92 19.53
CA ALA A 30 41.09 5.59 18.25
C ALA A 30 40.84 4.64 17.05
N LEU A 31 41.29 3.38 17.14
CA LEU A 31 41.00 2.33 16.16
C LEU A 31 39.53 1.90 16.19
N GLN A 32 38.90 1.79 17.37
CA GLN A 32 37.47 1.54 17.51
C GLN A 32 36.63 2.67 16.88
N ILE A 33 37.00 3.94 17.09
CA ILE A 33 36.34 5.10 16.46
C ILE A 33 36.55 5.09 14.94
N LYS A 34 37.75 4.74 14.45
CA LYS A 34 38.01 4.59 13.00
C LYS A 34 37.20 3.45 12.38
N ASN A 35 37.14 2.29 13.03
CA ASN A 35 36.34 1.14 12.56
C ASN A 35 34.84 1.44 12.59
N ARG A 36 34.34 2.14 13.62
CA ARG A 36 32.94 2.64 13.64
C ARG A 36 32.67 3.55 12.44
N LYS A 37 33.54 4.54 12.17
CA LYS A 37 33.40 5.44 11.01
C LYS A 37 33.53 4.75 9.66
N LEU A 38 34.32 3.68 9.58
CA LEU A 38 34.40 2.83 8.38
C LEU A 38 33.15 1.96 8.20
N GLY A 39 32.54 1.48 9.30
CA GLY A 39 31.22 0.86 9.29
C GLY A 39 30.15 1.84 8.80
N GLU A 40 30.02 2.99 9.45
CA GLU A 40 29.11 4.09 9.06
C GLU A 40 29.27 4.47 7.57
N SER A 41 30.51 4.49 7.05
CA SER A 41 30.80 4.78 5.64
C SER A 41 30.56 3.59 4.68
N LEU A 42 30.51 2.35 5.17
CA LEU A 42 30.10 1.17 4.41
C LEU A 42 28.57 1.07 4.38
N ASP A 43 27.90 1.29 5.50
CA ASP A 43 26.44 1.34 5.62
C ASP A 43 25.87 2.43 4.69
N GLN A 44 26.46 3.63 4.70
CA GLN A 44 26.11 4.70 3.75
C GLN A 44 26.33 4.31 2.27
N ARG A 45 27.37 3.52 1.97
CA ARG A 45 27.58 3.00 0.61
C ARG A 45 26.54 1.95 0.24
N GLN A 46 26.18 1.07 1.16
CA GLN A 46 25.18 0.03 0.94
C GLN A 46 23.83 0.66 0.63
N VAL A 47 23.39 1.66 1.41
CA VAL A 47 22.17 2.44 1.13
C VAL A 47 22.20 3.07 -0.26
N ILE A 48 23.31 3.72 -0.65
CA ILE A 48 23.45 4.31 -2.00
C ILE A 48 23.45 3.23 -3.10
N GLU A 49 24.04 2.07 -2.86
CA GLU A 49 24.03 0.96 -3.83
C GLU A 49 22.62 0.37 -3.97
N ASP A 50 21.88 0.22 -2.88
CA ASP A 50 20.50 -0.29 -2.87
C ASP A 50 19.53 0.73 -3.51
N GLU A 51 19.67 2.03 -3.24
CA GLU A 51 18.96 3.10 -3.96
C GLU A 51 19.22 3.08 -5.47
N LEU A 52 20.47 2.81 -5.88
CA LEU A 52 20.86 2.69 -7.28
C LEU A 52 20.31 1.40 -7.92
N ARG A 53 20.28 0.28 -7.19
CA ARG A 53 19.68 -0.99 -7.63
C ARG A 53 18.17 -0.85 -7.84
N GLU A 54 17.46 -0.29 -6.86
CA GLU A 54 16.02 -0.01 -6.97
C GLU A 54 15.72 0.98 -8.10
N ARG A 55 16.61 1.97 -8.33
CA ARG A 55 16.51 2.88 -9.47
C ARG A 55 16.75 2.19 -10.82
N VAL A 56 17.66 1.22 -10.90
CA VAL A 56 17.87 0.40 -12.11
C VAL A 56 16.65 -0.47 -12.37
N GLU A 57 16.12 -1.18 -11.37
CA GLU A 57 14.90 -1.99 -11.51
C GLU A 57 13.69 -1.14 -11.96
N ARG A 58 13.53 0.08 -11.39
CA ARG A 58 12.52 1.06 -11.84
C ARG A 58 12.75 1.61 -13.26
N LEU A 59 13.97 1.53 -13.80
CA LEU A 59 14.28 1.92 -15.18
C LEU A 59 14.11 0.73 -16.15
N GLU A 60 14.49 -0.48 -15.76
CA GLU A 60 14.29 -1.70 -16.55
C GLU A 60 12.80 -2.05 -16.72
N THR A 61 12.03 -1.99 -15.62
CA THR A 61 10.56 -2.17 -15.67
C THR A 61 9.88 -1.11 -16.53
N ARG A 62 10.32 0.15 -16.44
CA ARG A 62 9.85 1.22 -17.33
C ARG A 62 10.25 0.96 -18.78
N GLN A 63 11.49 0.60 -19.04
CA GLN A 63 11.97 0.31 -20.40
C GLN A 63 11.12 -0.79 -21.04
N ALA A 64 10.82 -1.87 -20.31
CA ALA A 64 9.92 -2.92 -20.82
C ALA A 64 8.52 -2.39 -21.19
N THR A 65 7.97 -1.41 -20.45
CA THR A 65 6.68 -0.77 -20.82
C THR A 65 6.79 0.22 -21.98
N ASP A 66 7.90 0.95 -22.09
CA ASP A 66 8.16 1.88 -23.19
C ASP A 66 8.43 1.09 -24.50
N ASP A 67 9.22 0.01 -24.45
CA ASP A 67 9.49 -0.94 -25.55
C ASP A 67 8.21 -1.62 -26.06
N ALA A 68 7.35 -2.12 -25.14
CA ALA A 68 6.06 -2.69 -25.50
C ALA A 68 5.14 -1.65 -26.18
N SER A 69 5.17 -0.40 -25.71
CA SER A 69 4.42 0.71 -26.30
C SER A 69 4.93 1.06 -27.71
N LEU A 70 6.24 1.02 -27.93
CA LEU A 70 6.89 1.23 -29.23
C LEU A 70 6.52 0.13 -30.24
N LEU A 71 6.50 -1.15 -29.82
CA LEU A 71 6.03 -2.27 -30.64
C LEU A 71 4.56 -2.11 -31.05
N ILE A 72 3.68 -1.76 -30.10
CA ILE A 72 2.25 -1.51 -30.35
C ILE A 72 2.07 -0.34 -31.34
N LEU A 73 2.79 0.77 -31.14
CA LEU A 73 2.75 1.92 -32.02
C LEU A 73 3.23 1.58 -33.45
N ASN A 74 4.32 0.83 -33.58
CA ASN A 74 4.82 0.38 -34.88
C ASN A 74 3.82 -0.54 -35.61
N ARG A 75 3.15 -1.44 -34.87
CA ARG A 75 2.10 -2.30 -35.44
C ARG A 75 0.92 -1.50 -35.97
N TYR A 76 0.41 -0.54 -35.19
CA TYR A 76 -0.70 0.33 -35.62
C TYR A 76 -0.30 1.27 -36.77
N TRP A 77 0.93 1.78 -36.80
CA TRP A 77 1.39 2.61 -37.93
C TRP A 77 1.52 1.80 -39.22
N ASN A 78 2.04 0.56 -39.15
CA ASN A 78 2.06 -0.34 -40.31
C ASN A 78 0.66 -0.75 -40.77
N GLN A 79 -0.29 -0.94 -39.85
CA GLN A 79 -1.69 -1.18 -40.19
C GLN A 79 -2.34 0.05 -40.84
N PHE A 80 -2.03 1.26 -40.38
CA PHE A 80 -2.46 2.51 -41.00
C PHE A 80 -1.90 2.66 -42.42
N ASP A 81 -0.58 2.49 -42.60
CA ASP A 81 0.10 2.52 -43.90
C ASP A 81 -0.50 1.52 -44.90
N GLU A 82 -0.90 0.31 -44.46
CA GLU A 82 -1.54 -0.68 -45.35
C GLU A 82 -2.99 -0.31 -45.65
N ASN A 83 -3.75 0.14 -44.65
CA ASN A 83 -5.13 0.61 -44.85
C ASN A 83 -5.19 1.79 -45.83
N VAL A 84 -4.29 2.77 -45.72
CA VAL A 84 -4.23 3.92 -46.64
C VAL A 84 -3.84 3.45 -48.05
N ARG A 85 -2.83 2.59 -48.23
CA ARG A 85 -2.50 2.01 -49.55
C ARG A 85 -3.65 1.20 -50.15
N LEU A 86 -4.40 0.46 -49.34
CA LEU A 86 -5.58 -0.27 -49.77
C LEU A 86 -6.73 0.66 -50.17
N ILE A 87 -6.90 1.81 -49.52
CA ILE A 87 -7.90 2.82 -49.92
C ILE A 87 -7.49 3.48 -51.24
N VAL A 88 -6.22 3.88 -51.41
CA VAL A 88 -5.73 4.41 -52.70
C VAL A 88 -5.94 3.38 -53.82
N ARG A 89 -5.49 2.13 -53.65
CA ARG A 89 -5.71 1.02 -54.60
C ARG A 89 -7.18 0.69 -54.88
N ARG A 90 -8.13 1.10 -54.03
CA ARG A 90 -9.57 0.87 -54.22
C ARG A 90 -10.27 1.96 -55.02
N TYR A 91 -9.71 3.17 -55.07
CA TYR A 91 -10.46 4.33 -55.58
C TYR A 91 -9.67 5.22 -56.55
N ASP A 92 -8.37 5.00 -56.73
CA ASP A 92 -7.62 5.64 -57.81
C ASP A 92 -7.99 5.00 -59.15
N GLN A 93 -8.82 5.69 -59.93
CA GLN A 93 -9.23 5.27 -61.28
C GLN A 93 -8.27 5.80 -62.36
N SER A 94 -7.18 6.49 -61.99
CA SER A 94 -6.22 7.04 -62.93
C SER A 94 -5.03 6.09 -63.13
N GLY A 95 -4.72 5.78 -64.39
CA GLY A 95 -3.65 4.87 -64.78
C GLY A 95 -2.23 5.43 -64.62
N SER A 96 -1.94 6.15 -63.54
CA SER A 96 -0.57 6.22 -63.04
C SER A 96 -0.17 4.83 -62.57
N GLU A 97 0.98 4.32 -63.01
CA GLU A 97 1.49 3.03 -62.54
C GLU A 97 1.53 3.00 -61.01
N PRO A 98 1.32 1.82 -60.38
CA PRO A 98 1.69 1.68 -58.99
C PRO A 98 3.17 2.03 -58.88
N VAL A 99 3.49 3.08 -58.12
CA VAL A 99 4.87 3.33 -57.73
C VAL A 99 5.25 2.18 -56.81
N GLU A 100 5.78 1.11 -57.41
CA GLU A 100 6.66 0.18 -56.74
C GLU A 100 7.92 0.95 -56.35
N SER A 101 7.78 1.70 -55.25
CA SER A 101 8.88 1.88 -54.34
C SER A 101 9.31 0.48 -53.92
N GLN A 102 10.26 -0.07 -54.66
CA GLN A 102 11.14 -1.11 -54.15
C GLN A 102 11.57 -0.66 -52.75
N PRO A 103 11.51 -1.53 -51.73
CA PRO A 103 12.00 -1.15 -50.41
C PRO A 103 13.45 -0.69 -50.59
N PRO A 104 13.84 0.51 -50.11
CA PRO A 104 15.21 0.97 -50.27
C PRO A 104 16.17 -0.06 -49.68
N GLU A 105 17.29 -0.30 -50.36
CA GLU A 105 18.33 -1.25 -49.89
C GLU A 105 19.11 -0.64 -48.71
N GLY A 106 18.41 -0.52 -47.58
CA GLY A 106 18.87 0.02 -46.32
C GLY A 106 18.07 -0.58 -45.16
N ARG A 107 18.47 -0.30 -43.92
CA ARG A 107 17.71 -0.70 -42.75
C ARG A 107 16.35 0.01 -42.78
N SER A 108 15.27 -0.73 -42.57
CA SER A 108 13.92 -0.17 -42.61
C SER A 108 13.13 -0.63 -41.39
N LEU A 109 12.44 0.30 -40.73
CA LEU A 109 11.57 0.06 -39.57
C LEU A 109 10.32 -0.80 -39.87
N LYS A 110 10.30 -1.47 -41.02
CA LYS A 110 9.31 -2.44 -41.50
C LYS A 110 9.97 -3.82 -41.60
N PRO A 111 9.96 -4.63 -40.52
CA PRO A 111 10.42 -6.02 -40.58
C PRO A 111 9.68 -6.79 -41.69
N GLY A 112 10.42 -7.53 -42.51
CA GLY A 112 9.85 -8.31 -43.63
C GLY A 112 8.97 -9.49 -43.20
N THR A 113 8.99 -9.84 -41.91
CA THR A 113 8.15 -10.85 -41.28
C THR A 113 7.31 -10.20 -40.17
N PRO A 114 5.99 -10.46 -40.08
CA PRO A 114 5.22 -10.11 -38.91
C PRO A 114 5.83 -10.77 -37.66
N GLU A 115 6.13 -9.98 -36.62
CA GLU A 115 6.49 -10.54 -35.32
C GLU A 115 5.25 -11.29 -34.75
N PRO A 116 5.43 -12.50 -34.18
CA PRO A 116 4.30 -13.33 -33.76
C PRO A 116 3.55 -12.70 -32.57
N ASP A 117 2.22 -12.83 -32.55
CA ASP A 117 1.37 -12.30 -31.47
C ASP A 117 1.75 -12.90 -30.10
N GLY A 118 2.53 -12.14 -29.33
CA GLY A 118 3.19 -12.56 -28.09
C GLY A 118 2.55 -12.03 -26.81
N ASP A 119 1.21 -12.05 -26.72
CA ASP A 119 0.46 -11.59 -25.53
C ASP A 119 0.50 -12.64 -24.37
N SER A 120 1.66 -13.27 -24.15
CA SER A 120 1.83 -14.29 -23.12
C SER A 120 3.30 -14.52 -22.70
N ASN A 121 3.51 -14.45 -21.39
CA ASN A 121 4.68 -14.89 -20.61
C ASN A 121 6.01 -14.13 -20.82
N GLN A 122 6.36 -13.39 -19.77
CA GLN A 122 7.54 -12.55 -19.59
C GLN A 122 8.87 -13.34 -19.38
N GLU A 123 8.84 -14.68 -19.57
CA GLU A 123 9.94 -15.60 -19.25
C GLU A 123 10.46 -16.34 -20.50
N ARG A 124 11.28 -15.67 -21.32
CA ARG A 124 12.11 -16.37 -22.34
C ARG A 124 13.43 -15.71 -22.74
N ALA A 125 13.83 -14.65 -22.05
CA ALA A 125 15.00 -13.82 -22.41
C ALA A 125 16.38 -14.45 -22.11
N LYS A 126 16.46 -15.70 -21.62
CA LYS A 126 17.73 -16.31 -21.15
C LYS A 126 18.18 -17.57 -21.90
N ASP A 127 17.40 -18.09 -22.85
CA ASP A 127 17.75 -19.37 -23.51
C ASP A 127 17.53 -19.36 -25.03
N ARG A 128 18.39 -18.59 -25.72
CA ARG A 128 18.64 -18.73 -27.17
C ARG A 128 20.13 -18.51 -27.48
N GLY A 129 20.92 -19.58 -27.30
CA GLY A 129 22.26 -19.65 -27.86
C GLY A 129 22.23 -19.73 -29.39
N GLN A 130 23.02 -18.87 -30.03
CA GLN A 130 23.57 -19.00 -31.40
C GLN A 130 22.75 -19.83 -32.41
N GLN A 131 21.79 -19.19 -33.08
CA GLN A 131 21.40 -19.57 -34.45
C GLN A 131 21.44 -18.34 -35.36
N GLY A 132 21.69 -18.57 -36.65
CA GLY A 132 22.31 -17.60 -37.55
C GLY A 132 21.46 -16.39 -37.95
N GLU A 133 22.13 -15.52 -38.71
CA GLU A 133 21.68 -14.26 -39.30
C GLU A 133 20.21 -14.27 -39.74
N ALA A 134 19.35 -13.66 -38.93
CA ALA A 134 17.95 -13.39 -39.23
C ALA A 134 17.61 -11.96 -38.80
N VAL A 135 16.77 -11.30 -39.60
CA VAL A 135 16.32 -9.89 -39.50
C VAL A 135 16.30 -9.36 -38.07
N SER A 136 17.05 -8.28 -37.82
CA SER A 136 17.02 -7.55 -36.55
C SER A 136 15.59 -7.08 -36.24
N SER A 137 15.07 -7.51 -35.08
CA SER A 137 13.77 -7.04 -34.55
C SER A 137 13.72 -5.52 -34.48
N PHE A 138 12.52 -4.94 -34.54
CA PHE A 138 12.31 -3.49 -34.49
C PHE A 138 13.03 -2.81 -33.30
N LEU A 139 12.94 -3.39 -32.11
CA LEU A 139 13.65 -2.87 -30.92
C LEU A 139 15.17 -3.02 -31.04
N ALA A 140 15.66 -4.09 -31.65
CA ALA A 140 17.10 -4.30 -31.89
C ALA A 140 17.66 -3.32 -32.93
N MET A 141 16.84 -2.88 -33.90
CA MET A 141 17.22 -1.79 -34.81
C MET A 141 17.30 -0.47 -34.06
N LEU A 142 16.25 -0.07 -33.32
CA LEU A 142 16.23 1.15 -32.51
C LEU A 142 17.38 1.22 -31.49
N ALA A 143 17.73 0.09 -30.85
CA ALA A 143 18.86 0.01 -29.92
C ALA A 143 20.26 0.04 -30.60
N SER A 144 20.32 -0.08 -31.93
CA SER A 144 21.55 -0.09 -32.73
C SER A 144 21.76 1.15 -33.61
N SER A 145 20.71 1.93 -33.84
CA SER A 145 20.73 3.19 -34.58
C SER A 145 20.95 4.38 -33.64
N SER A 146 21.60 5.43 -34.12
CA SER A 146 21.69 6.71 -33.44
C SER A 146 20.37 7.48 -33.48
N SER A 147 20.19 8.47 -32.59
CA SER A 147 18.98 9.32 -32.60
C SER A 147 18.78 10.02 -33.95
N GLU A 148 19.87 10.49 -34.58
CA GLU A 148 19.82 11.20 -35.86
C GLU A 148 19.34 10.28 -37.01
N GLU A 149 19.73 9.00 -36.99
CA GLU A 149 19.25 7.98 -37.94
C GLU A 149 17.77 7.64 -37.68
N ILE A 150 17.36 7.48 -36.42
CA ILE A 150 15.97 7.19 -36.03
C ILE A 150 15.04 8.35 -36.44
N ASP A 151 15.43 9.59 -36.15
CA ASP A 151 14.65 10.79 -36.51
C ASP A 151 14.52 10.94 -38.04
N ALA A 152 15.57 10.60 -38.80
CA ALA A 152 15.54 10.60 -40.27
C ALA A 152 14.61 9.50 -40.84
N GLU A 153 14.74 8.25 -40.37
CA GLU A 153 13.88 7.13 -40.80
C GLU A 153 12.40 7.36 -40.43
N LEU A 154 12.13 7.97 -39.28
CA LEU A 154 10.77 8.36 -38.87
C LEU A 154 10.22 9.51 -39.71
N GLN A 155 11.04 10.50 -40.08
CA GLN A 155 10.63 11.60 -40.96
C GLN A 155 10.29 11.11 -42.37
N GLU A 156 11.12 10.27 -43.00
CA GLU A 156 10.82 9.68 -44.32
C GLU A 156 9.52 8.87 -44.28
N ARG A 157 9.36 8.05 -43.23
CA ARG A 157 8.14 7.26 -43.02
C ARG A 157 6.91 8.16 -42.88
N LEU A 158 6.99 9.22 -42.08
CA LEU A 158 5.91 10.20 -41.90
C LEU A 158 5.55 10.91 -43.21
N GLU A 159 6.55 11.36 -43.98
CA GLU A 159 6.31 11.99 -45.29
C GLU A 159 5.65 11.03 -46.28
N SER A 160 6.04 9.75 -46.29
CA SER A 160 5.41 8.70 -47.09
C SER A 160 3.94 8.46 -46.68
N SER A 161 3.67 8.31 -45.37
CA SER A 161 2.31 8.17 -44.84
C SER A 161 1.45 9.40 -45.17
N CYS A 162 1.99 10.61 -45.01
CA CYS A 162 1.30 11.87 -45.34
C CYS A 162 1.03 12.02 -46.85
N LYS A 163 1.95 11.61 -47.72
CA LYS A 163 1.76 11.63 -49.19
C LYS A 163 0.63 10.68 -49.59
N GLN A 164 0.60 9.48 -49.03
CA GLN A 164 -0.47 8.51 -49.26
C GLN A 164 -1.82 9.00 -48.71
N ALA A 165 -1.84 9.62 -47.53
CA ALA A 165 -3.05 10.19 -46.93
C ALA A 165 -3.60 11.38 -47.74
N ARG A 166 -2.74 12.28 -48.27
CA ARG A 166 -3.15 13.35 -49.19
C ARG A 166 -3.83 12.79 -50.45
N ARG A 167 -3.29 11.72 -51.03
CA ARG A 167 -3.92 11.04 -52.19
C ARG A 167 -5.32 10.49 -51.87
N VAL A 168 -5.55 9.99 -50.66
CA VAL A 168 -6.91 9.59 -50.22
C VAL A 168 -7.85 10.79 -50.12
N VAL A 169 -7.38 11.96 -49.69
CA VAL A 169 -8.19 13.20 -49.66
C VAL A 169 -8.51 13.68 -51.08
N GLU A 170 -7.53 13.73 -51.99
CA GLU A 170 -7.75 14.05 -53.42
C GLU A 170 -8.82 13.14 -54.04
N ILE A 171 -8.72 11.83 -53.79
CA ILE A 171 -9.69 10.82 -54.24
C ILE A 171 -11.08 11.09 -53.65
N TYR A 172 -11.18 11.39 -52.35
CA TYR A 172 -12.45 11.69 -51.69
C TYR A 172 -13.10 12.96 -52.24
N GLU A 173 -12.33 14.03 -52.46
CA GLU A 173 -12.83 15.28 -53.05
C GLU A 173 -13.31 15.07 -54.48
N ASN A 174 -12.56 14.32 -55.31
CA ASN A 174 -12.98 13.95 -56.66
C ASN A 174 -14.27 13.12 -56.66
N LEU A 175 -14.39 12.11 -55.79
CA LEU A 175 -15.61 11.29 -55.66
C LEU A 175 -16.79 12.13 -55.18
N LYS A 176 -16.59 13.03 -54.21
CA LYS A 176 -17.61 13.96 -53.74
C LYS A 176 -18.07 14.90 -54.85
N ASN A 177 -17.14 15.44 -55.64
CA ASN A 177 -17.44 16.33 -56.77
C ASN A 177 -18.25 15.61 -57.87
N THR A 178 -17.95 14.34 -58.19
CA THR A 178 -18.77 13.57 -59.15
C THR A 178 -20.17 13.29 -58.60
N VAL A 179 -20.30 12.92 -57.32
CA VAL A 179 -21.59 12.73 -56.65
C VAL A 179 -22.42 14.02 -56.61
N ASP A 180 -21.81 15.16 -56.27
CA ASP A 180 -22.50 16.45 -56.21
C ASP A 180 -22.80 17.03 -57.61
N GLN A 181 -22.07 16.61 -58.66
CA GLN A 181 -22.46 16.90 -60.05
C GLN A 181 -23.64 16.02 -60.49
N LEU A 182 -23.60 14.71 -60.25
CA LEU A 182 -24.72 13.79 -60.56
C LEU A 182 -26.03 14.24 -59.88
N LYS A 183 -25.98 14.75 -58.64
CA LYS A 183 -27.15 15.35 -57.97
C LYS A 183 -27.72 16.56 -58.73
N LYS A 184 -26.86 17.44 -59.28
CA LYS A 184 -27.30 18.60 -60.07
C LYS A 184 -27.90 18.17 -61.40
N ASP A 185 -27.27 17.21 -62.08
CA ASP A 185 -27.71 16.68 -63.38
C ASP A 185 -29.06 15.93 -63.27
N VAL A 186 -29.35 15.31 -62.11
CA VAL A 186 -30.69 14.77 -61.77
C VAL A 186 -31.68 15.90 -61.46
N ALA A 187 -31.27 16.91 -60.68
CA ALA A 187 -32.13 18.02 -60.28
C ALA A 187 -32.47 18.98 -61.43
N SER A 188 -31.75 18.96 -62.56
CA SER A 188 -32.05 19.82 -63.72
C SER A 188 -33.29 19.40 -64.50
N GLY A 189 -33.77 18.16 -64.33
CA GLY A 189 -35.10 17.73 -64.78
C GLY A 189 -35.36 17.79 -66.29
N THR A 190 -34.32 17.79 -67.14
CA THR A 190 -34.47 17.75 -68.60
C THR A 190 -34.44 16.30 -69.08
N ASP A 191 -35.37 15.90 -69.95
CA ASP A 191 -35.57 14.48 -70.31
C ASP A 191 -34.33 13.78 -70.90
N GLY A 192 -33.38 14.54 -71.46
CA GLY A 192 -32.08 14.02 -71.88
C GLY A 192 -31.08 13.78 -70.73
N SER A 193 -31.03 14.67 -69.72
CA SER A 193 -30.00 14.58 -68.67
C SER A 193 -30.16 13.34 -67.79
N LEU A 194 -31.41 12.88 -67.57
CA LEU A 194 -31.68 11.66 -66.82
C LEU A 194 -31.12 10.40 -67.48
N TRP A 195 -31.14 10.32 -68.82
CA TRP A 195 -30.53 9.20 -69.55
C TRP A 195 -29.00 9.28 -69.48
N ASP A 196 -28.40 10.46 -69.68
CA ASP A 196 -26.95 10.67 -69.58
C ASP A 196 -26.42 10.36 -68.17
N VAL A 197 -27.16 10.74 -67.12
CA VAL A 197 -26.88 10.37 -65.73
C VAL A 197 -26.96 8.85 -65.55
N ALA A 198 -28.01 8.19 -66.06
CA ALA A 198 -28.16 6.74 -65.94
C ALA A 198 -27.02 5.99 -66.64
N VAL A 199 -26.59 6.45 -67.82
CA VAL A 199 -25.43 5.90 -68.54
C VAL A 199 -24.14 6.13 -67.73
N ARG A 200 -23.88 7.33 -67.23
CA ARG A 200 -22.70 7.63 -66.39
C ARG A 200 -22.66 6.78 -65.12
N LEU A 201 -23.79 6.64 -64.42
CA LEU A 201 -23.91 5.82 -63.22
C LEU A 201 -23.66 4.34 -63.54
N ASN A 202 -24.22 3.83 -64.65
CA ASN A 202 -24.01 2.46 -65.09
C ASN A 202 -22.53 2.19 -65.43
N THR A 203 -21.86 3.12 -66.14
CA THR A 203 -20.41 3.02 -66.42
C THR A 203 -19.56 3.00 -65.14
N LEU A 204 -19.89 3.83 -64.15
CA LEU A 204 -19.22 3.80 -62.84
C LEU A 204 -19.46 2.46 -62.12
N LEU A 205 -20.68 1.93 -62.17
CA LEU A 205 -21.03 0.63 -61.59
C LEU A 205 -20.35 -0.54 -62.32
N THR A 206 -20.21 -0.51 -63.66
CA THR A 206 -19.47 -1.57 -64.38
C THR A 206 -17.99 -1.53 -64.05
N ASN A 207 -17.39 -0.34 -63.93
CA ASN A 207 -15.99 -0.18 -63.55
C ASN A 207 -15.74 -0.67 -62.12
N GLU A 208 -16.62 -0.35 -61.17
CA GLU A 208 -16.52 -0.81 -59.79
C GLU A 208 -16.74 -2.33 -59.67
N ASN A 209 -17.68 -2.92 -60.42
CA ASN A 209 -17.85 -4.38 -60.47
C ASN A 209 -16.60 -5.09 -61.00
N GLU A 210 -15.95 -4.55 -62.04
CA GLU A 210 -14.73 -5.13 -62.61
C GLU A 210 -13.54 -4.99 -61.64
N ARG A 211 -13.42 -3.84 -60.97
CA ARG A 211 -12.43 -3.61 -59.91
C ARG A 211 -12.64 -4.53 -58.70
N LEU A 212 -13.90 -4.84 -58.36
CA LEU A 212 -14.24 -5.80 -57.30
C LEU A 212 -13.91 -7.25 -57.68
N ARG A 213 -14.03 -7.63 -58.96
CA ARG A 213 -13.53 -8.92 -59.47
C ARG A 213 -12.02 -9.02 -59.32
N GLN A 214 -11.28 -8.05 -59.87
CA GLN A 214 -9.81 -8.01 -59.78
C GLN A 214 -9.29 -8.05 -58.32
N LEU A 215 -9.97 -7.36 -57.40
CA LEU A 215 -9.65 -7.43 -55.97
C LEU A 215 -9.97 -8.82 -55.39
N THR A 216 -11.07 -9.45 -55.79
CA THR A 216 -11.43 -10.82 -55.38
C THR A 216 -10.41 -11.83 -55.89
N ASP A 217 -9.99 -11.75 -57.15
CA ASP A 217 -9.00 -12.63 -57.77
C ASP A 217 -7.63 -12.47 -57.09
N SER A 218 -7.20 -11.23 -56.81
CA SER A 218 -5.97 -10.95 -56.06
C SER A 218 -6.03 -11.50 -54.62
N LEU A 219 -7.18 -11.41 -53.95
CA LEU A 219 -7.37 -12.00 -52.63
C LEU A 219 -7.37 -13.54 -52.66
N GLN A 220 -7.97 -14.16 -53.69
CA GLN A 220 -7.92 -15.61 -53.89
C GLN A 220 -6.49 -16.09 -54.20
N GLN A 221 -5.73 -15.34 -55.01
CA GLN A 221 -4.33 -15.62 -55.29
C GLN A 221 -3.48 -15.53 -54.01
N LYS A 222 -3.63 -14.48 -53.21
CA LYS A 222 -2.94 -14.33 -51.91
C LYS A 222 -3.34 -15.40 -50.91
N HIS A 223 -4.62 -15.75 -50.81
CA HIS A 223 -5.09 -16.84 -49.96
C HIS A 223 -4.50 -18.19 -50.40
N SER A 224 -4.40 -18.44 -51.71
CA SER A 224 -3.77 -19.64 -52.28
C SER A 224 -2.27 -19.69 -51.98
N HIS A 225 -1.57 -18.55 -52.02
CA HIS A 225 -0.16 -18.41 -51.66
C HIS A 225 0.07 -18.71 -50.17
N MET A 226 -0.61 -17.98 -49.27
CA MET A 226 -0.49 -18.23 -47.82
C MET A 226 -0.89 -19.67 -47.45
N THR A 227 -1.86 -20.27 -48.15
CA THR A 227 -2.22 -21.68 -47.98
C THR A 227 -1.14 -22.63 -48.48
N SER A 228 -0.43 -22.30 -49.57
CA SER A 228 0.67 -23.13 -50.08
C SER A 228 1.92 -23.06 -49.20
N GLU A 229 2.16 -21.93 -48.54
CA GLU A 229 3.24 -21.70 -47.54
C GLU A 229 2.91 -22.27 -46.15
N SER A 230 1.66 -22.16 -45.70
CA SER A 230 1.21 -22.72 -44.43
C SER A 230 1.27 -24.25 -44.41
N ARG A 231 0.96 -24.93 -45.54
CA ARG A 231 0.99 -26.40 -45.65
C ARG A 231 2.35 -27.05 -45.32
N PRO A 232 3.52 -26.64 -45.85
CA PRO A 232 4.81 -27.20 -45.46
C PRO A 232 5.19 -26.87 -44.01
N LEU A 233 4.81 -25.69 -43.48
CA LEU A 233 5.04 -25.32 -42.08
C LEU A 233 4.23 -26.19 -41.12
N GLY A 234 2.92 -26.38 -41.38
CA GLY A 234 2.07 -27.30 -40.61
C GLY A 234 2.58 -28.75 -40.69
N ARG A 235 3.05 -29.20 -41.86
CA ARG A 235 3.72 -30.51 -41.97
C ARG A 235 5.06 -30.58 -41.22
N ALA A 236 5.72 -29.47 -40.95
CA ALA A 236 6.94 -29.43 -40.12
C ALA A 236 6.60 -29.47 -38.63
N ALA A 237 5.60 -28.69 -38.19
CA ALA A 237 5.05 -28.73 -36.83
C ALA A 237 4.61 -30.16 -36.47
N ASN A 238 3.72 -30.77 -37.26
CA ASN A 238 3.26 -32.14 -37.01
C ASN A 238 4.39 -33.18 -36.95
N ARG A 239 5.52 -32.98 -37.66
CA ARG A 239 6.70 -33.85 -37.52
C ARG A 239 7.45 -33.62 -36.21
N ALA A 240 7.52 -32.37 -35.73
CA ALA A 240 8.07 -32.07 -34.41
C ALA A 240 7.18 -32.61 -33.28
N ASP A 241 5.86 -32.46 -33.38
CA ASP A 241 4.90 -32.96 -32.38
C ASP A 241 4.90 -34.48 -32.30
N ASN A 242 4.94 -35.17 -33.46
CA ASN A 242 5.15 -36.63 -33.50
C ASN A 242 6.48 -37.01 -32.84
N ARG A 243 7.57 -36.26 -33.10
CA ARG A 243 8.89 -36.56 -32.50
C ARG A 243 8.93 -36.29 -30.99
N ILE A 244 8.21 -35.28 -30.51
CA ILE A 244 8.01 -35.03 -29.07
C ILE A 244 7.25 -36.20 -28.45
N SER A 245 6.20 -36.69 -29.11
CA SER A 245 5.40 -37.84 -28.66
C SER A 245 6.23 -39.13 -28.60
N GLU A 246 7.04 -39.40 -29.63
CA GLU A 246 8.01 -40.53 -29.63
C GLU A 246 8.97 -40.45 -28.45
N LEU A 247 9.50 -39.26 -28.16
CA LEU A 247 10.43 -39.04 -27.05
C LEU A 247 9.75 -39.16 -25.68
N GLN A 248 8.48 -38.75 -25.55
CA GLN A 248 7.68 -38.94 -24.33
C GLN A 248 7.46 -40.44 -24.04
N VAL A 249 7.05 -41.23 -25.03
CA VAL A 249 6.90 -42.69 -24.88
C VAL A 249 8.24 -43.35 -24.48
N LEU A 250 9.35 -42.97 -25.14
CA LEU A 250 10.67 -43.49 -24.77
C LEU A 250 11.08 -43.11 -23.34
N ILE A 251 10.72 -41.91 -22.86
CA ILE A 251 10.96 -41.51 -21.46
C ILE A 251 10.13 -42.35 -20.50
N GLU A 252 8.86 -42.64 -20.80
CA GLU A 252 8.00 -43.51 -19.99
C GLU A 252 8.51 -44.95 -19.94
N GLU A 253 8.94 -45.51 -21.08
CA GLU A 253 9.57 -46.84 -21.15
C GLU A 253 10.85 -46.92 -20.30
N LEU A 254 11.74 -45.93 -20.42
CA LEU A 254 12.98 -45.87 -19.66
C LEU A 254 12.72 -45.67 -18.15
N GLN A 255 11.73 -44.87 -17.76
CA GLN A 255 11.32 -44.74 -16.35
C GLN A 255 10.78 -46.06 -15.80
N TRP A 256 9.98 -46.80 -16.57
CA TRP A 256 9.48 -48.11 -16.16
C TRP A 256 10.59 -49.14 -16.02
N ASP A 257 11.55 -49.18 -16.95
CA ASP A 257 12.70 -50.09 -16.87
C ASP A 257 13.66 -49.72 -15.73
N MET A 258 13.90 -48.44 -15.45
CA MET A 258 14.64 -47.98 -14.26
C MET A 258 13.98 -48.46 -12.96
N GLU A 259 12.67 -48.29 -12.83
CA GLU A 259 11.93 -48.68 -11.63
C GLU A 259 11.80 -50.23 -11.49
N LYS A 260 11.73 -50.94 -12.62
CA LYS A 260 11.82 -52.42 -12.69
C LYS A 260 13.21 -52.92 -12.26
N ILE A 261 14.29 -52.24 -12.65
CA ILE A 261 15.65 -52.49 -12.17
C ILE A 261 15.73 -52.20 -10.67
N ARG A 262 15.21 -51.07 -10.19
CA ARG A 262 15.16 -50.70 -8.76
C ARG A 262 14.40 -51.74 -7.91
N ARG A 263 13.29 -52.28 -8.41
CA ARG A 263 12.57 -53.39 -7.77
C ARG A 263 13.36 -54.70 -7.77
N ARG A 264 14.18 -54.96 -8.81
CA ARG A 264 15.11 -56.10 -8.83
C ARG A 264 16.26 -55.91 -7.84
N GLU A 265 16.82 -54.71 -7.77
CA GLU A 265 17.85 -54.31 -6.81
C GLU A 265 17.35 -54.47 -5.38
N ASN A 266 16.18 -53.91 -5.04
CA ASN A 266 15.56 -54.07 -3.72
C ASN A 266 15.33 -55.53 -3.34
N ARG A 267 14.90 -56.39 -4.29
CA ARG A 267 14.79 -57.85 -4.06
C ARG A 267 16.15 -58.52 -3.90
N LEU A 268 17.17 -58.11 -4.66
CA LEU A 268 18.53 -58.63 -4.52
C LEU A 268 19.17 -58.19 -3.20
N ASN A 269 18.93 -56.97 -2.73
CA ASN A 269 19.39 -56.48 -1.43
C ASN A 269 18.67 -57.20 -0.29
N ALA A 270 17.34 -57.40 -0.38
CA ALA A 270 16.59 -58.20 0.59
C ALA A 270 17.07 -59.66 0.62
N HIS A 271 17.26 -60.30 -0.53
CA HIS A 271 17.83 -61.65 -0.58
C HIS A 271 19.31 -61.68 -0.17
N LEU A 272 20.08 -60.62 -0.35
CA LEU A 272 21.47 -60.55 0.14
C LEU A 272 21.49 -60.44 1.66
N VAL A 273 20.57 -59.69 2.28
CA VAL A 273 20.36 -59.69 3.74
C VAL A 273 19.95 -61.09 4.21
N GLU A 274 18.91 -61.69 3.63
CA GLU A 274 18.49 -63.06 3.95
C GLU A 274 19.60 -64.10 3.70
N VAL A 275 20.47 -63.91 2.71
CA VAL A 275 21.58 -64.82 2.40
C VAL A 275 22.80 -64.53 3.26
N LEU A 276 22.98 -63.33 3.83
CA LEU A 276 23.95 -63.10 4.90
C LEU A 276 23.47 -63.79 6.19
N GLU A 277 22.17 -63.70 6.52
CA GLU A 277 21.54 -64.46 7.61
C GLU A 277 21.56 -65.99 7.35
N ARG A 278 21.38 -66.42 6.09
CA ARG A 278 21.43 -67.83 5.68
C ARG A 278 22.80 -68.36 5.27
N VAL A 279 23.84 -67.54 5.14
CA VAL A 279 25.26 -68.00 5.09
C VAL A 279 25.83 -68.07 6.50
N ASN A 280 25.27 -67.29 7.43
CA ASN A 280 25.17 -67.74 8.80
C ASN A 280 24.30 -69.07 8.93
N SER A 281 23.67 -69.69 7.87
CA SER A 281 22.79 -70.96 7.92
C SER A 281 22.31 -72.08 6.78
N LYS A 282 22.18 -72.14 5.34
CA LYS A 282 22.11 -73.33 4.20
C LYS A 282 21.03 -73.53 2.91
N GLY A 283 21.14 -74.43 1.79
CA GLY A 283 20.18 -74.75 0.52
C GLY A 283 20.41 -75.85 -0.75
N TYR A 284 19.51 -76.18 -1.84
CA TYR A 284 19.49 -77.34 -2.98
C TYR A 284 18.76 -77.28 -4.52
N LYS A 285 18.61 -78.34 -5.50
CA LYS A 285 18.17 -78.37 -7.08
C LYS A 285 17.65 -79.71 -7.99
N VAL A 286 17.00 -79.74 -9.29
CA VAL A 286 16.51 -80.95 -10.28
C VAL A 286 16.03 -80.80 -11.91
N TYR A 287 15.78 -81.85 -12.89
CA TYR A 287 15.34 -81.86 -14.46
C TYR A 287 14.70 -83.16 -15.37
N GLY A 288 14.28 -83.20 -16.75
CA GLY A 288 13.78 -84.37 -17.75
C GLY A 288 13.18 -84.29 -19.34
N GLU A 289 12.87 -85.34 -20.28
CA GLU A 289 12.45 -85.35 -21.86
C GLU A 289 11.73 -86.62 -22.78
N ALA A 290 11.36 -86.65 -24.19
CA ALA A 290 10.63 -87.77 -25.13
C ALA A 290 10.43 -87.80 -26.83
N SER A 291 9.87 -88.84 -27.68
CA SER A 291 9.63 -88.95 -29.30
C SER A 291 8.77 -90.13 -30.19
N SER A 292 8.54 -90.23 -31.62
CA SER A 292 7.71 -91.28 -32.57
C SER A 292 7.65 -91.42 -34.28
N VAL A 293 7.02 -92.42 -35.12
CA VAL A 293 6.89 -92.61 -36.76
C VAL A 293 5.97 -93.74 -37.65
N CYS A 294 5.78 -93.90 -39.09
CA CYS A 294 4.91 -94.93 -40.02
C CYS A 294 5.04 -95.23 -41.71
N GLY A 295 4.23 -96.07 -42.58
CA GLY A 295 4.30 -96.50 -44.16
C GLY A 295 3.20 -97.34 -45.18
N THR A 296 3.36 -97.80 -46.54
CA THR A 296 2.31 -98.33 -47.71
C THR A 296 2.55 -99.39 -49.03
N ILE A 297 1.70 -99.65 -50.19
CA ILE A 297 1.63 -100.83 -51.34
C ILE A 297 1.05 -100.79 -52.96
N THR A 298 0.88 -101.89 -53.91
CA THR A 298 0.66 -101.99 -55.55
C THR A 298 -0.14 -103.18 -56.50
N ILE A 299 -0.18 -103.34 -57.95
CA ILE A 299 -1.11 -104.26 -58.97
C ILE A 299 -0.78 -104.90 -60.54
N ASN A 300 -1.68 -105.45 -61.54
CA ASN A 300 -1.55 -106.31 -62.92
C ASN A 300 -1.90 -105.77 -64.44
N LYS A 301 -1.27 -106.27 -65.58
CA LYS A 301 -1.03 -105.71 -67.00
C LYS A 301 -2.08 -105.56 -68.18
N ARG A 302 -2.33 -106.45 -69.19
CA ARG A 302 -2.96 -105.99 -70.51
C ARG A 302 -4.33 -105.33 -70.35
N LYS A 303 -5.22 -105.91 -69.54
CA LYS A 303 -6.51 -105.25 -69.23
C LYS A 303 -6.34 -103.91 -68.51
N PHE A 304 -5.21 -103.68 -67.85
CA PHE A 304 -4.80 -102.40 -67.27
C PHE A 304 -4.19 -101.45 -68.33
N GLU A 305 -3.70 -101.94 -69.48
CA GLU A 305 -3.34 -101.08 -70.62
C GLU A 305 -4.60 -100.55 -71.33
N GLU A 306 -5.57 -101.42 -71.61
CA GLU A 306 -6.90 -101.04 -72.16
C GLU A 306 -7.68 -100.15 -71.18
N MET A 307 -7.76 -100.55 -69.90
CA MET A 307 -8.42 -99.78 -68.84
C MET A 307 -7.68 -98.49 -68.52
N ASN A 308 -6.34 -98.42 -68.65
CA ASN A 308 -5.64 -97.13 -68.62
C ASN A 308 -6.08 -96.24 -69.78
N SER A 309 -6.14 -96.75 -71.01
CA SER A 309 -6.53 -95.93 -72.17
C SER A 309 -7.93 -95.31 -72.01
N GLU A 310 -8.92 -96.12 -71.62
CA GLU A 310 -10.27 -95.60 -71.33
C GLU A 310 -10.27 -94.62 -70.14
N LEU A 311 -9.48 -94.90 -69.10
CA LEU A 311 -9.40 -94.07 -67.89
C LEU A 311 -8.63 -92.76 -68.14
N GLU A 312 -7.66 -92.74 -69.05
CA GLU A 312 -6.96 -91.52 -69.50
C GLU A 312 -7.90 -90.66 -70.36
N GLU A 313 -8.66 -91.22 -71.30
CA GLU A 313 -9.73 -90.49 -72.00
C GLU A 313 -10.78 -89.92 -71.01
N LYS A 314 -11.11 -90.64 -69.93
CA LYS A 314 -12.00 -90.13 -68.88
C LYS A 314 -11.32 -89.07 -68.00
N ARG A 315 -10.01 -89.14 -67.76
CA ARG A 315 -9.23 -88.09 -67.08
C ARG A 315 -9.22 -86.83 -67.93
N GLU A 316 -8.78 -86.91 -69.20
CA GLU A 316 -8.76 -85.78 -70.11
C GLU A 316 -10.15 -85.13 -70.25
N LEU A 317 -11.22 -85.92 -70.37
CA LEU A 317 -12.59 -85.36 -70.43
C LEU A 317 -13.02 -84.72 -69.10
N ALA A 318 -12.61 -85.26 -67.96
CA ALA A 318 -12.90 -84.68 -66.65
C ALA A 318 -12.07 -83.42 -66.38
N GLU A 319 -10.82 -83.38 -66.83
CA GLU A 319 -9.87 -82.27 -66.67
C GLU A 319 -10.21 -81.10 -67.61
N ASN A 320 -10.59 -81.39 -68.85
CA ASN A 320 -11.19 -80.38 -69.75
C ASN A 320 -12.45 -79.77 -69.12
N ARG A 321 -13.40 -80.59 -68.64
CA ARG A 321 -14.61 -80.10 -67.94
C ARG A 321 -14.30 -79.34 -66.65
N LEU A 322 -13.27 -79.75 -65.91
CA LEU A 322 -12.81 -79.03 -64.72
C LEU A 322 -12.25 -77.65 -65.10
N SER A 323 -11.47 -77.57 -66.19
CA SER A 323 -10.95 -76.29 -66.70
C SER A 323 -12.05 -75.37 -67.24
N GLU A 324 -13.08 -75.92 -67.91
CA GLU A 324 -14.28 -75.17 -68.32
C GLU A 324 -15.05 -74.63 -67.11
N LEU A 325 -15.24 -75.45 -66.07
CA LEU A 325 -15.93 -75.04 -64.83
C LEU A 325 -15.11 -74.02 -64.03
N GLN A 326 -13.79 -74.20 -63.93
CA GLN A 326 -12.89 -73.22 -63.30
C GLN A 326 -12.91 -71.88 -64.04
N LYS A 327 -12.90 -71.92 -65.37
CA LYS A 327 -13.01 -70.70 -66.20
C LYS A 327 -14.37 -70.02 -66.02
N LEU A 328 -15.48 -70.76 -66.09
CA LEU A 328 -16.82 -70.22 -65.83
C LEU A 328 -16.96 -69.67 -64.40
N GLN A 329 -16.32 -70.29 -63.41
CA GLN A 329 -16.26 -69.78 -62.04
C GLN A 329 -15.46 -68.46 -61.96
N GLN A 330 -14.34 -68.36 -62.69
CA GLN A 330 -13.52 -67.15 -62.74
C GLN A 330 -14.18 -66.00 -63.52
N ASP A 331 -14.88 -66.32 -64.62
CA ASP A 331 -15.69 -65.37 -65.38
C ASP A 331 -16.87 -64.86 -64.52
N LEU A 332 -17.57 -65.76 -63.80
CA LEU A 332 -18.63 -65.40 -62.85
C LEU A 332 -18.12 -64.52 -61.71
N GLN A 333 -16.94 -64.84 -61.15
CA GLN A 333 -16.31 -64.05 -60.10
C GLN A 333 -15.92 -62.65 -60.61
N THR A 334 -15.37 -62.57 -61.83
CA THR A 334 -15.03 -61.29 -62.48
C THR A 334 -16.28 -60.42 -62.66
N VAL A 335 -17.36 -60.97 -63.24
CA VAL A 335 -18.63 -60.24 -63.43
C VAL A 335 -19.27 -59.83 -62.09
N TYR A 336 -19.16 -60.66 -61.05
CA TYR A 336 -19.63 -60.29 -59.71
C TYR A 336 -18.81 -59.13 -59.11
N GLN A 337 -17.51 -59.08 -59.37
CA GLN A 337 -16.62 -58.05 -58.88
C GLN A 337 -16.81 -56.73 -59.65
N GLU A 338 -16.98 -56.79 -60.97
CA GLU A 338 -17.41 -55.65 -61.80
C GLU A 338 -18.76 -55.08 -61.36
N ASN A 339 -19.76 -55.93 -61.11
CA ASN A 339 -21.09 -55.50 -60.68
C ASN A 339 -21.05 -54.78 -59.32
N ASN A 340 -20.22 -55.26 -58.38
CA ASN A 340 -19.99 -54.57 -57.11
C ASN A 340 -19.26 -53.23 -57.29
N ASN A 341 -18.26 -53.15 -58.17
CA ASN A 341 -17.57 -51.89 -58.47
C ASN A 341 -18.54 -50.85 -59.06
N MET A 342 -19.29 -51.21 -60.10
CA MET A 342 -20.33 -50.36 -60.71
C MET A 342 -21.39 -49.91 -59.69
N LYS A 343 -21.73 -50.76 -58.72
CA LYS A 343 -22.66 -50.44 -57.63
C LYS A 343 -22.09 -49.46 -56.61
N VAL A 344 -20.80 -49.54 -56.31
CA VAL A 344 -20.09 -48.55 -55.48
C VAL A 344 -19.98 -47.21 -56.21
N GLU A 345 -19.61 -47.21 -57.49
CA GLU A 345 -19.53 -46.01 -58.33
C GLU A 345 -20.88 -45.31 -58.47
N LEU A 346 -21.98 -46.05 -58.65
CA LEU A 346 -23.33 -45.49 -58.67
C LEU A 346 -23.72 -44.83 -57.34
N LEU A 347 -23.30 -45.40 -56.21
CA LEU A 347 -23.56 -44.83 -54.88
C LEU A 347 -22.72 -43.58 -54.61
N SER A 348 -21.41 -43.60 -54.92
CA SER A 348 -20.56 -42.42 -54.77
C SER A 348 -20.98 -41.30 -55.71
N ARG A 349 -21.35 -41.61 -56.96
CA ARG A 349 -21.82 -40.61 -57.93
C ARG A 349 -23.16 -39.99 -57.52
N ALA A 350 -24.06 -40.77 -56.90
CA ALA A 350 -25.29 -40.23 -56.31
C ALA A 350 -24.99 -39.30 -55.11
N GLU A 351 -24.02 -39.64 -54.27
CA GLU A 351 -23.60 -38.80 -53.14
C GLU A 351 -22.88 -37.51 -53.60
N GLU A 352 -22.07 -37.59 -54.65
CA GLU A 352 -21.45 -36.43 -55.31
C GLU A 352 -22.49 -35.48 -55.91
N VAL A 353 -23.44 -35.99 -56.70
CA VAL A 353 -24.52 -35.18 -57.27
C VAL A 353 -25.40 -34.55 -56.18
N ALA A 354 -25.64 -35.27 -55.08
CA ALA A 354 -26.32 -34.71 -53.91
C ALA A 354 -25.51 -33.59 -53.22
N LYS A 355 -24.18 -33.70 -53.14
CA LYS A 355 -23.31 -32.65 -52.58
C LYS A 355 -23.13 -31.45 -53.52
N GLU A 356 -23.15 -31.69 -54.84
CA GLU A 356 -23.11 -30.66 -55.88
C GLU A 356 -24.45 -29.92 -56.03
N SER A 357 -25.56 -30.45 -55.49
CA SER A 357 -26.89 -29.84 -55.56
C SER A 357 -26.91 -28.42 -54.98
N ALA A 358 -27.81 -27.58 -55.51
CA ALA A 358 -27.97 -26.21 -55.04
C ALA A 358 -28.57 -26.18 -53.61
N GLU A 359 -29.48 -27.10 -53.32
CA GLU A 359 -30.11 -27.29 -52.01
C GLU A 359 -29.06 -27.69 -50.96
N TYR A 360 -28.21 -28.68 -51.25
CA TYR A 360 -27.18 -29.12 -50.31
C TYR A 360 -26.14 -28.03 -50.06
N ARG A 361 -25.64 -27.36 -51.11
CA ARG A 361 -24.67 -26.25 -50.94
C ARG A 361 -25.29 -25.05 -50.21
N CYS A 362 -26.57 -24.78 -50.42
CA CYS A 362 -27.30 -23.76 -49.66
C CYS A 362 -27.45 -24.16 -48.18
N LEU A 363 -27.83 -25.41 -47.90
CA LEU A 363 -27.97 -25.94 -46.54
C LEU A 363 -26.62 -26.01 -45.80
N GLN A 364 -25.55 -26.39 -46.50
CA GLN A 364 -24.18 -26.38 -45.99
C GLN A 364 -23.74 -24.95 -45.62
N SER A 365 -24.01 -23.97 -46.49
CA SER A 365 -23.74 -22.55 -46.21
C SER A 365 -24.52 -22.03 -45.00
N GLN A 366 -25.82 -22.33 -44.93
CA GLN A 366 -26.67 -21.99 -43.77
C GLN A 366 -26.17 -22.64 -42.48
N PHE A 367 -25.79 -23.92 -42.53
CA PHE A 367 -25.22 -24.63 -41.39
C PHE A 367 -23.88 -24.02 -40.96
N SER A 368 -22.99 -23.68 -41.90
CA SER A 368 -21.73 -23.00 -41.58
C SER A 368 -21.94 -21.62 -40.93
N VAL A 369 -22.91 -20.84 -41.39
CA VAL A 369 -23.29 -19.57 -40.75
C VAL A 369 -23.81 -19.81 -39.33
N LEU A 370 -24.81 -20.66 -39.15
CA LEU A 370 -25.41 -20.95 -37.84
C LEU A 370 -24.40 -21.58 -36.86
N TYR A 371 -23.49 -22.42 -37.35
CA TYR A 371 -22.41 -23.01 -36.55
C TYR A 371 -21.43 -21.94 -36.07
N ASN A 372 -20.98 -21.05 -36.96
CA ASN A 372 -20.11 -19.93 -36.61
C ASN A 372 -20.80 -18.94 -35.67
N GLU A 373 -22.08 -18.62 -35.87
CA GLU A 373 -22.88 -17.82 -34.94
C GLU A 373 -22.98 -18.50 -33.56
N SER A 374 -23.17 -19.83 -33.50
CA SER A 374 -23.19 -20.57 -32.23
C SER A 374 -21.85 -20.55 -31.50
N LEU A 375 -20.73 -20.57 -32.22
CA LEU A 375 -19.39 -20.43 -31.65
C LEU A 375 -19.15 -19.02 -31.10
N VAL A 376 -19.55 -17.97 -31.85
CA VAL A 376 -19.45 -16.58 -31.40
C VAL A 376 -20.32 -16.34 -30.16
N LEU A 377 -21.58 -16.80 -30.17
CA LEU A 377 -22.48 -16.71 -29.01
C LEU A 377 -21.93 -17.48 -27.80
N LYS A 378 -21.26 -18.62 -28.01
CA LYS A 378 -20.60 -19.36 -26.92
C LYS A 378 -19.40 -18.59 -26.36
N SER A 379 -18.56 -18.00 -27.21
CA SER A 379 -17.45 -17.14 -26.77
C SER A 379 -17.95 -15.97 -25.93
N GLN A 380 -19.01 -15.28 -26.40
CA GLN A 380 -19.64 -14.17 -25.67
C GLN A 380 -20.26 -14.64 -24.33
N LEU A 381 -20.85 -15.83 -24.28
CA LEU A 381 -21.39 -16.43 -23.05
C LEU A 381 -20.27 -16.77 -22.05
N ASP A 382 -19.13 -17.28 -22.51
CA ASP A 382 -18.02 -17.65 -21.63
C ASP A 382 -17.21 -16.41 -21.18
N GLU A 383 -17.08 -15.39 -22.02
CA GLU A 383 -16.63 -14.04 -21.62
C GLU A 383 -17.53 -13.40 -20.57
N THR A 384 -18.86 -13.42 -20.75
CA THR A 384 -19.79 -12.79 -19.80
C THR A 384 -19.82 -13.53 -18.47
N LYS A 385 -19.66 -14.86 -18.44
CA LYS A 385 -19.39 -15.63 -17.21
C LYS A 385 -18.09 -15.20 -16.54
N ALA A 386 -17.00 -15.05 -17.29
CA ALA A 386 -15.71 -14.61 -16.75
C ALA A 386 -15.84 -13.22 -16.12
N ARG A 387 -16.42 -12.24 -16.84
CA ARG A 387 -16.70 -10.90 -16.33
C ARG A 387 -17.58 -10.93 -15.07
N LEU A 388 -18.66 -11.74 -15.06
CA LEU A 388 -19.54 -11.90 -13.89
C LEU A 388 -18.80 -12.48 -12.67
N ASN A 389 -17.91 -13.44 -12.86
CA ASN A 389 -17.09 -14.00 -11.79
C ASN A 389 -16.09 -12.96 -11.26
N THR A 390 -15.41 -12.21 -12.13
CA THR A 390 -14.53 -11.11 -11.70
C THR A 390 -15.30 -10.05 -10.90
N THR A 391 -16.49 -9.64 -11.37
CA THR A 391 -17.36 -8.71 -10.64
C THR A 391 -17.82 -9.28 -9.29
N ARG A 392 -18.14 -10.58 -9.20
CA ARG A 392 -18.44 -11.24 -7.91
C ARG A 392 -17.27 -11.17 -6.94
N THR A 393 -16.05 -11.47 -7.39
CA THR A 393 -14.84 -11.38 -6.55
C THR A 393 -14.59 -9.94 -6.09
N MET A 394 -14.79 -8.96 -6.98
CA MET A 394 -14.71 -7.53 -6.62
C MET A 394 -15.76 -7.12 -5.59
N VAL A 395 -17.02 -7.55 -5.74
CA VAL A 395 -18.10 -7.27 -4.77
C VAL A 395 -17.80 -7.90 -3.41
N ILE A 396 -17.32 -9.16 -3.37
CA ILE A 396 -16.90 -9.81 -2.12
C ILE A 396 -15.78 -9.04 -1.44
N SER A 397 -14.77 -8.58 -2.21
CA SER A 397 -13.67 -7.75 -1.71
C SER A 397 -14.18 -6.42 -1.13
N VAL A 398 -15.08 -5.71 -1.83
CA VAL A 398 -15.72 -4.48 -1.33
C VAL A 398 -16.50 -4.73 -0.05
N CYS A 399 -17.25 -5.83 0.06
CA CYS A 399 -17.97 -6.17 1.29
C CYS A 399 -17.03 -6.50 2.49
N LEU A 400 -15.82 -6.99 2.24
CA LEU A 400 -14.79 -7.15 3.27
C LEU A 400 -14.26 -5.78 3.72
N PHE A 401 -13.84 -4.93 2.78
CA PHE A 401 -13.39 -3.57 3.10
C PHE A 401 -14.44 -2.74 3.85
N GLN A 402 -15.72 -2.86 3.51
CA GLN A 402 -16.82 -2.21 4.24
C GLN A 402 -16.97 -2.73 5.69
N ASN A 403 -16.67 -4.01 5.93
CA ASN A 403 -16.69 -4.60 7.28
C ASN A 403 -15.51 -4.09 8.10
N ASP A 404 -14.31 -4.04 7.51
CA ASP A 404 -13.11 -3.47 8.15
C ASP A 404 -13.26 -1.98 8.44
N GLU A 405 -13.89 -1.21 7.54
CA GLU A 405 -14.20 0.21 7.77
C GLU A 405 -15.18 0.37 8.95
N VAL A 406 -16.27 -0.42 9.00
CA VAL A 406 -17.21 -0.41 10.13
C VAL A 406 -16.55 -0.86 11.44
N SER A 407 -15.60 -1.80 11.37
CA SER A 407 -14.77 -2.22 12.51
C SER A 407 -13.88 -1.09 13.01
N LEU A 408 -13.22 -0.35 12.11
CA LEU A 408 -12.40 0.82 12.44
C LEU A 408 -13.25 1.97 13.00
N GLN A 409 -14.39 2.29 12.39
CA GLN A 409 -15.34 3.29 12.90
C GLN A 409 -15.84 2.95 14.32
N ARG A 410 -15.99 1.66 14.66
CA ARG A 410 -16.34 1.24 16.04
C ARG A 410 -15.20 1.52 17.01
N LYS A 411 -13.95 1.17 16.66
CA LYS A 411 -12.76 1.43 17.51
C LYS A 411 -12.61 2.92 17.80
N VAL A 412 -12.63 3.76 16.75
CA VAL A 412 -12.52 5.22 16.88
C VAL A 412 -13.66 5.80 17.74
N ARG A 413 -14.90 5.31 17.61
CA ARG A 413 -16.00 5.73 18.50
C ARG A 413 -15.75 5.34 19.95
N THR A 414 -15.20 4.16 20.23
CA THR A 414 -14.84 3.73 21.59
C THR A 414 -13.69 4.56 22.16
N GLU A 415 -12.68 4.88 21.36
CA GLU A 415 -11.56 5.75 21.74
C GLU A 415 -12.03 7.18 22.03
N VAL A 416 -12.93 7.74 21.20
CA VAL A 416 -13.55 9.06 21.45
C VAL A 416 -14.33 9.07 22.77
N ILE A 417 -15.15 8.05 23.05
CA ILE A 417 -15.88 7.95 24.32
C ILE A 417 -14.91 7.88 25.53
N GLN A 418 -13.81 7.13 25.42
CA GLN A 418 -12.79 7.08 26.48
C GLN A 418 -12.07 8.43 26.67
N LEU A 419 -11.84 9.19 25.60
CA LEU A 419 -11.30 10.55 25.67
C LEU A 419 -12.30 11.54 26.28
N GLU A 420 -13.59 11.42 25.97
CA GLU A 420 -14.66 12.20 26.60
C GLU A 420 -14.79 11.90 28.11
N ASP A 421 -14.75 10.63 28.51
CA ASP A 421 -14.77 10.21 29.91
C ASP A 421 -13.55 10.71 30.70
N THR A 422 -12.34 10.58 30.14
CA THR A 422 -11.11 11.09 30.79
C THR A 422 -11.10 12.62 30.88
N LEU A 423 -11.58 13.32 29.85
CA LEU A 423 -11.72 14.79 29.87
C LEU A 423 -12.81 15.26 30.85
N ALA A 424 -13.88 14.50 31.04
CA ALA A 424 -14.87 14.74 32.09
C ALA A 424 -14.28 14.54 33.50
N GLN A 425 -13.45 13.50 33.69
CA GLN A 425 -12.76 13.25 34.95
C GLN A 425 -11.74 14.36 35.28
N VAL A 426 -10.92 14.80 34.31
CA VAL A 426 -9.96 15.91 34.51
C VAL A 426 -10.68 17.22 34.83
N ARG A 427 -11.81 17.51 34.17
CA ARG A 427 -12.65 18.68 34.51
C ARG A 427 -13.19 18.63 35.95
N LYS A 428 -13.57 17.45 36.42
CA LYS A 428 -14.03 17.24 37.80
C LYS A 428 -12.90 17.40 38.82
N GLU A 429 -11.71 16.88 38.51
CA GLU A 429 -10.51 17.04 39.36
C GLU A 429 -10.08 18.51 39.44
N TYR A 430 -10.10 19.23 38.31
CA TYR A 430 -9.86 20.68 38.28
C TYR A 430 -10.86 21.46 39.16
N GLU A 431 -12.17 21.19 39.04
CA GLU A 431 -13.17 21.91 39.85
C GLU A 431 -13.08 21.56 41.35
N MET A 432 -12.71 20.32 41.71
CA MET A 432 -12.40 19.99 43.11
C MET A 432 -11.16 20.75 43.62
N LEU A 433 -10.06 20.76 42.86
CA LEU A 433 -8.84 21.48 43.23
C LEU A 433 -9.07 22.99 43.34
N ARG A 434 -9.92 23.55 42.46
CA ARG A 434 -10.38 24.94 42.54
C ARG A 434 -11.18 25.19 43.81
N ILE A 435 -12.10 24.31 44.18
CA ILE A 435 -12.87 24.43 45.44
C ILE A 435 -11.94 24.32 46.66
N GLU A 436 -10.96 23.42 46.65
CA GLU A 436 -9.93 23.33 47.71
C GLU A 436 -9.09 24.62 47.79
N PHE A 437 -8.74 25.23 46.67
CA PHE A 437 -8.06 26.53 46.62
C PHE A 437 -8.93 27.68 47.14
N GLU A 438 -10.19 27.79 46.70
CA GLU A 438 -11.14 28.82 47.17
C GLU A 438 -11.42 28.69 48.67
N GLN A 439 -11.51 27.45 49.21
CA GLN A 439 -11.59 27.20 50.66
C GLN A 439 -10.30 27.61 51.40
N THR A 440 -9.13 27.29 50.85
CA THR A 440 -7.84 27.67 51.43
C THR A 440 -7.65 29.19 51.46
N LEU A 441 -8.09 29.88 50.40
CA LEU A 441 -8.10 31.34 50.32
C LEU A 441 -9.01 31.94 51.40
N ALA A 442 -10.25 31.47 51.51
CA ALA A 442 -11.21 31.95 52.51
C ALA A 442 -10.75 31.70 53.95
N ALA A 443 -10.08 30.58 54.23
CA ALA A 443 -9.46 30.31 55.53
C ALA A 443 -8.31 31.27 55.86
N ASN A 444 -7.48 31.61 54.86
CA ASN A 444 -6.39 32.58 55.00
C ASN A 444 -6.92 34.01 55.20
N GLU A 445 -8.00 34.40 54.50
CA GLU A 445 -8.70 35.66 54.73
C GLU A 445 -9.27 35.76 56.16
N GLN A 446 -9.85 34.68 56.71
CA GLN A 446 -10.31 34.63 58.10
C GLN A 446 -9.17 34.71 59.13
N ALA A 447 -7.96 34.23 58.79
CA ALA A 447 -6.77 34.43 59.61
C ALA A 447 -6.30 35.90 59.64
N GLY A 448 -6.67 36.72 58.65
CA GLY A 448 -6.31 38.14 58.57
C GLY A 448 -6.77 38.98 59.78
N PRO A 449 -8.08 39.00 60.12
CA PRO A 449 -8.62 39.63 61.33
C PRO A 449 -7.97 39.11 62.61
N ILE A 450 -7.86 37.79 62.80
CA ILE A 450 -7.26 37.19 64.00
C ILE A 450 -5.81 37.67 64.19
N ASN A 451 -5.02 37.72 63.12
CA ASN A 451 -3.66 38.26 63.16
C ASN A 451 -3.61 39.79 63.41
N ARG A 452 -4.65 40.56 63.06
CA ARG A 452 -4.77 41.98 63.44
C ARG A 452 -5.12 42.14 64.92
N GLU A 453 -6.10 41.39 65.41
CA GLU A 453 -6.49 41.37 66.83
C GLU A 453 -5.34 40.93 67.73
N MET A 454 -4.59 39.89 67.34
CA MET A 454 -3.39 39.44 68.04
C MET A 454 -2.31 40.54 68.09
N ARG A 455 -2.09 41.30 67.02
CA ARG A 455 -1.18 42.46 67.01
C ARG A 455 -1.68 43.61 67.90
N HIS A 456 -2.97 43.90 67.90
CA HIS A 456 -3.55 44.90 68.82
C HIS A 456 -3.48 44.45 70.30
N LEU A 457 -3.65 43.15 70.57
CA LEU A 457 -3.48 42.58 71.90
C LEU A 457 -2.01 42.65 72.37
N ILE A 458 -1.06 42.32 71.49
CA ILE A 458 0.38 42.49 71.77
C ILE A 458 0.71 43.96 72.05
N SER A 459 0.21 44.89 71.22
CA SER A 459 0.45 46.34 71.39
C SER A 459 -0.18 46.90 72.67
N THR A 460 -1.39 46.47 73.03
CA THR A 460 -2.02 46.88 74.31
C THR A 460 -1.33 46.26 75.53
N LEU A 461 -0.89 45.00 75.45
CA LEU A 461 -0.07 44.37 76.51
C LEU A 461 1.30 45.03 76.67
N GLN A 462 1.97 45.41 75.57
CA GLN A 462 3.20 46.21 75.60
C GLN A 462 2.96 47.57 76.25
N THR A 463 1.86 48.24 75.90
CA THR A 463 1.46 49.54 76.49
C THR A 463 1.18 49.40 78.00
N HIS A 464 0.46 48.36 78.42
CA HIS A 464 0.24 48.07 79.84
C HIS A 464 1.54 47.75 80.58
N ASN A 465 2.49 47.06 79.93
CA ASN A 465 3.81 46.79 80.51
C ASN A 465 4.63 48.10 80.66
N GLN A 466 4.54 49.01 79.70
CA GLN A 466 5.12 50.37 79.76
C GLN A 466 4.53 51.17 80.92
N GLN A 467 3.20 51.13 81.09
CA GLN A 467 2.49 51.78 82.20
C GLN A 467 2.89 51.21 83.56
N LEU A 468 2.92 49.87 83.70
CA LEU A 468 3.36 49.20 84.93
C LEU A 468 4.82 49.50 85.28
N LYS A 469 5.72 49.63 84.28
CA LYS A 469 7.09 50.13 84.51
C LYS A 469 7.07 51.57 85.06
N GLY A 470 6.25 52.45 84.50
CA GLY A 470 6.06 53.82 85.01
C GLY A 470 5.46 53.87 86.42
N GLU A 471 4.53 52.97 86.76
CA GLU A 471 4.01 52.83 88.13
C GLU A 471 5.07 52.30 89.09
N VAL A 472 5.89 51.32 88.68
CA VAL A 472 7.04 50.85 89.47
C VAL A 472 8.05 51.97 89.71
N VAL A 473 8.24 52.90 88.78
CA VAL A 473 9.03 54.13 89.03
C VAL A 473 8.35 55.01 90.09
N LYS A 474 7.03 55.27 89.99
CA LYS A 474 6.27 56.02 91.01
C LYS A 474 6.25 55.35 92.40
N TYR A 475 6.28 54.02 92.47
CA TYR A 475 6.37 53.30 93.74
C TYR A 475 7.79 53.29 94.32
N LYS A 476 8.83 53.16 93.47
CA LYS A 476 10.23 53.40 93.88
C LYS A 476 10.41 54.83 94.40
N LEU A 477 9.66 55.79 93.85
CA LEU A 477 9.66 57.17 94.29
C LEU A 477 9.08 57.33 95.69
N ARG A 478 7.83 56.89 95.91
CA ARG A 478 7.16 56.92 97.22
C ARG A 478 7.87 56.13 98.31
N LEU A 479 8.51 55.02 97.96
CA LEU A 479 9.38 54.29 98.88
C LEU A 479 10.55 55.15 99.35
N ARG A 480 11.15 55.91 98.43
CA ARG A 480 12.29 56.78 98.72
C ARG A 480 11.87 58.05 99.48
N GLU A 481 10.69 58.63 99.19
CA GLU A 481 10.06 59.72 99.97
C GLU A 481 9.86 59.29 101.44
N ALA A 482 9.16 58.18 101.67
CA ALA A 482 8.85 57.67 103.00
C ALA A 482 10.11 57.31 103.81
N GLN A 483 11.19 56.91 103.15
CA GLN A 483 12.51 56.73 103.78
C GLN A 483 13.07 58.05 104.32
N GLN A 484 12.85 59.18 103.64
CA GLN A 484 13.31 60.48 104.12
C GLN A 484 12.53 60.94 105.36
N GLU A 485 11.20 60.79 105.37
CA GLU A 485 10.37 61.08 106.56
C GLU A 485 10.86 60.27 107.78
N LEU A 486 11.18 58.99 107.56
CA LEU A 486 11.70 58.08 108.58
C LEU A 486 13.06 58.54 109.12
N ASN A 487 13.92 59.16 108.31
CA ASN A 487 15.17 59.77 108.76
C ASN A 487 14.98 61.13 109.45
N GLN A 488 14.04 61.96 109.00
CA GLN A 488 13.72 63.22 109.69
C GLN A 488 13.20 62.94 111.12
N LEU A 489 12.39 61.89 111.30
CA LEU A 489 11.96 61.43 112.63
C LEU A 489 13.11 60.84 113.48
N ARG A 490 14.14 60.24 112.88
CA ARG A 490 15.36 59.83 113.61
C ARG A 490 16.23 61.00 114.05
N ALA A 491 16.22 62.13 113.35
CA ALA A 491 17.04 63.30 113.69
C ALA A 491 16.52 64.09 114.90
N ALA A 492 15.23 63.97 115.24
CA ALA A 492 14.57 64.77 116.28
C ALA A 492 14.67 64.22 117.72
N LYS A 493 15.34 63.08 117.94
CA LYS A 493 15.63 62.52 119.28
C LYS A 493 17.09 62.11 119.39
N GLY A 494 17.80 62.67 120.37
CA GLY A 494 19.22 62.39 120.60
C GLY A 494 19.49 61.01 121.21
N ASN A 495 20.51 60.36 120.67
CA ASN A 495 21.16 59.11 121.12
C ASN A 495 20.39 57.79 120.97
N ALA A 496 21.19 56.72 120.87
CA ALA A 496 20.87 55.30 120.72
C ALA A 496 20.42 54.81 119.32
N ALA A 497 21.43 54.33 118.56
CA ALA A 497 21.47 53.03 117.88
C ALA A 497 20.54 52.69 116.69
N VAL A 498 21.19 52.10 115.66
CA VAL A 498 20.65 51.14 114.67
C VAL A 498 19.68 51.66 113.58
N GLN A 499 19.95 51.23 112.32
CA GLN A 499 19.12 51.40 111.10
C GLN A 499 18.91 52.86 110.62
N SER A 500 18.54 53.17 109.37
CA SER A 500 18.82 52.66 108.00
C SER A 500 17.95 53.46 106.99
N GLN A 501 18.41 53.64 105.73
CA GLN A 501 17.66 54.11 104.54
C GLN A 501 17.37 55.63 104.38
N SER A 502 18.20 56.35 103.60
CA SER A 502 17.91 57.29 102.45
C SER A 502 16.75 58.35 102.54
N SER A 503 16.27 59.12 101.53
CA SER A 503 16.56 59.39 100.08
C SER A 503 15.83 60.70 99.61
N THR A 504 15.97 61.15 98.34
CA THR A 504 14.97 61.90 97.46
C THR A 504 14.21 63.15 97.92
N GLU A 505 13.81 64.08 97.06
CA GLU A 505 13.44 64.01 95.62
C GLU A 505 14.30 64.94 94.72
N MET A 506 14.83 64.47 93.58
CA MET A 506 14.27 64.42 92.19
C MET A 506 14.63 65.64 91.33
N ASP A 507 15.19 65.40 90.13
CA ASP A 507 14.33 65.27 88.93
C ASP A 507 14.97 64.30 87.90
N VAL A 508 14.28 64.05 86.78
CA VAL A 508 14.34 62.82 85.98
C VAL A 508 15.13 62.93 84.66
N LYS A 509 16.02 61.95 84.43
CA LYS A 509 16.40 61.28 83.15
C LYS A 509 17.69 60.48 83.43
N GLU A 510 17.75 59.14 83.53
CA GLU A 510 17.26 58.04 82.67
C GLU A 510 18.20 57.71 81.49
N GLU A 511 19.29 57.01 81.80
CA GLU A 511 19.89 56.04 80.87
C GLU A 511 19.09 54.72 80.93
N THR A 512 18.95 54.03 79.80
CA THR A 512 18.56 52.61 79.79
C THR A 512 19.37 51.82 78.76
N ALA A 513 19.98 50.72 79.21
CA ALA A 513 20.56 49.70 78.33
C ALA A 513 19.51 48.63 77.97
N SER A 514 19.62 48.10 76.76
CA SER A 514 18.90 46.92 76.25
C SER A 514 19.44 45.61 76.88
N PRO A 515 18.89 44.39 76.65
CA PRO A 515 17.72 43.98 75.85
C PRO A 515 16.70 43.16 76.73
N HIS A 516 16.01 42.04 76.41
CA HIS A 516 15.93 41.12 75.25
C HIS A 516 14.69 40.19 75.33
N THR A 517 14.06 39.82 74.20
CA THR A 517 13.26 38.57 73.95
C THR A 517 11.97 38.30 74.78
N PRO A 518 11.00 37.44 74.32
CA PRO A 518 11.13 36.29 73.40
C PRO A 518 10.03 36.05 72.32
N ALA A 519 10.34 35.10 71.41
CA ALA A 519 9.45 34.10 70.75
C ALA A 519 8.13 34.55 70.08
N LEU A 520 7.76 34.20 68.84
CA LEU A 520 8.26 33.32 67.73
C LEU A 520 7.63 33.89 66.41
N THR A 521 7.75 33.38 65.17
CA THR A 521 8.28 32.13 64.55
C THR A 521 9.23 32.50 63.36
N GLY A 522 9.28 31.74 62.25
CA GLY A 522 9.29 32.41 60.92
C GLY A 522 10.22 31.96 59.77
N ASP A 523 10.97 30.86 59.86
CA ASP A 523 11.41 30.04 58.70
C ASP A 523 12.38 30.63 57.60
N VAL A 524 12.81 29.77 56.67
CA VAL A 524 13.41 30.00 55.32
C VAL A 524 14.93 30.27 55.19
N THR A 525 15.69 29.16 55.24
CA THR A 525 16.78 28.71 54.32
C THR A 525 18.03 29.56 53.95
N VAL A 526 19.20 28.91 54.17
CA VAL A 526 20.33 28.66 53.23
C VAL A 526 21.25 29.81 52.75
N LYS A 527 22.57 29.57 52.88
CA LYS A 527 23.60 29.98 51.91
C LYS A 527 24.88 29.13 52.02
N THR A 528 25.14 28.24 51.04
CA THR A 528 26.47 27.90 50.50
C THR A 528 26.36 27.01 49.26
N GLU A 529 27.20 27.28 48.27
CA GLU A 529 27.58 26.38 47.16
C GLU A 529 28.64 25.36 47.70
N PRO A 530 28.98 24.23 47.03
CA PRO A 530 29.68 24.26 45.73
C PRO A 530 29.39 23.12 44.72
N ASP A 531 29.55 23.50 43.46
CA ASP A 531 30.25 22.85 42.32
C ASP A 531 30.50 21.31 42.20
N ASN A 532 30.21 20.85 40.97
CA ASN A 532 30.90 19.85 40.13
C ASN A 532 30.76 18.30 40.22
N THR A 533 30.76 17.71 39.00
CA THR A 533 30.95 16.30 38.58
C THR A 533 29.98 15.20 39.04
N GLU A 534 29.84 14.06 38.34
CA GLU A 534 29.61 13.77 36.90
C GLU A 534 29.25 12.26 36.75
N THR A 535 28.77 11.85 35.56
CA THR A 535 28.73 10.46 35.02
C THR A 535 27.71 9.40 35.52
N VAL A 536 27.02 8.78 34.54
CA VAL A 536 26.81 7.30 34.36
C VAL A 536 25.78 6.56 35.25
N VAL A 537 24.81 5.76 34.73
CA VAL A 537 24.35 5.51 33.34
C VAL A 537 23.01 4.70 33.26
N LYS A 538 22.27 4.82 32.14
CA LYS A 538 21.29 3.87 31.51
C LYS A 538 19.99 3.40 32.24
N GLU A 539 18.93 3.25 31.41
CA GLU A 539 17.92 2.15 31.35
C GLU A 539 17.05 1.81 32.59
N GLU A 540 15.76 1.44 32.50
CA GLU A 540 14.79 1.39 31.37
C GLU A 540 13.32 1.45 31.88
N GLU A 541 12.37 1.24 30.98
CA GLU A 541 10.90 1.06 31.10
C GLU A 541 10.18 0.82 32.46
N LYS A 542 8.89 1.24 32.50
CA LYS A 542 7.74 0.68 33.27
C LYS A 542 7.87 0.65 34.81
N GLU A 543 6.90 1.16 35.58
CA GLU A 543 5.49 0.74 35.51
C GLU A 543 4.53 1.76 36.17
N LYS A 544 3.21 1.60 35.99
CA LYS A 544 2.19 2.34 36.73
C LYS A 544 1.57 1.42 37.78
N GLU A 545 1.57 1.78 39.08
CA GLU A 545 0.42 1.47 39.95
C GLU A 545 0.38 2.29 41.27
N LYS A 546 -0.85 2.66 41.65
CA LYS A 546 -1.34 2.84 43.03
C LYS A 546 -0.64 3.86 43.96
N GLU A 547 -0.93 5.14 43.73
CA GLU A 547 -1.44 5.94 44.84
C GLU A 547 -2.92 5.57 45.11
N LYS A 548 -3.24 5.14 46.35
CA LYS A 548 -4.48 5.60 47.05
C LYS A 548 -4.55 5.17 48.51
N LYS A 549 -5.16 6.06 49.31
CA LYS A 549 -5.51 5.94 50.74
C LYS A 549 -4.31 6.07 51.70
N GLU A 550 -4.44 6.67 52.88
CA GLU A 550 -5.65 7.16 53.58
C GLU A 550 -5.39 8.51 54.30
N LYS A 551 -6.44 9.31 54.54
CA LYS A 551 -6.40 10.55 55.37
C LYS A 551 -6.86 10.23 56.82
N GLU A 552 -6.72 11.23 57.70
CA GLU A 552 -7.15 11.28 59.12
C GLU A 552 -6.27 10.47 60.11
N LYS A 553 -5.76 11.05 61.21
CA LYS A 553 -6.52 11.80 62.23
C LYS A 553 -5.72 12.86 62.99
N GLU A 554 -6.46 13.84 63.49
CA GLU A 554 -6.03 14.81 64.50
C GLU A 554 -6.65 14.45 65.87
N GLN A 555 -5.86 14.48 66.96
CA GLN A 555 -6.29 14.94 68.29
C GLN A 555 -5.15 14.97 69.33
N ARG A 556 -5.23 15.97 70.23
CA ARG A 556 -5.04 15.96 71.71
C ARG A 556 -4.12 14.90 72.37
N GLU A 557 -3.41 15.17 73.47
CA GLU A 557 -3.65 16.21 74.49
C GLU A 557 -2.36 16.69 75.21
N ARG A 558 -2.49 17.20 76.44
CA ARG A 558 -1.52 18.05 77.17
C ARG A 558 -1.26 17.44 78.56
N GLU A 559 0.00 17.30 79.00
CA GLU A 559 0.49 17.79 80.31
C GLU A 559 1.94 17.39 80.72
N ARG A 560 2.54 18.29 81.52
CA ARG A 560 3.48 18.09 82.66
C ARG A 560 4.81 17.30 82.56
N VAL A 561 5.90 18.10 82.54
CA VAL A 561 6.84 18.33 83.68
C VAL A 561 7.90 17.26 84.06
N THR A 562 9.00 17.77 84.63
CA THR A 562 10.10 17.15 85.44
C THR A 562 11.31 16.48 84.77
N ARG A 563 12.47 17.13 85.01
CA ARG A 563 13.67 16.60 85.73
C ARG A 563 14.78 15.89 84.93
N GLY A 564 16.02 16.29 85.22
CA GLY A 564 17.30 15.82 84.67
C GLY A 564 18.16 17.05 84.32
N SER A 565 19.41 17.27 84.76
CA SER A 565 20.55 16.36 85.03
C SER A 565 21.05 15.66 83.76
N THR A 566 22.35 15.67 83.41
CA THR A 566 23.53 16.26 84.11
C THR A 566 24.72 16.42 83.16
N GLY A 567 25.58 17.42 83.43
CA GLY A 567 26.94 17.51 82.90
C GLY A 567 27.09 18.08 81.47
N GLY A 568 28.23 18.65 81.10
CA GLY A 568 29.35 19.05 81.96
C GLY A 568 30.71 19.15 81.26
N ILE A 569 31.54 20.06 81.78
CA ILE A 569 33.02 20.03 81.70
C ILE A 569 33.62 20.07 80.28
N ALA A 570 33.79 21.29 79.75
CA ALA A 570 35.14 21.80 79.48
C ALA A 570 35.17 23.31 79.83
N VAL A 571 36.12 23.89 80.58
CA VAL A 571 37.60 23.76 80.59
C VAL A 571 38.17 24.45 79.34
N LYS A 572 38.94 25.55 79.43
CA LYS A 572 39.67 26.12 80.59
C LYS A 572 40.03 27.60 80.39
N GLU A 573 40.42 28.25 81.50
CA GLU A 573 41.49 29.27 81.62
C GLU A 573 41.48 30.54 80.73
N GLU A 574 41.42 31.76 81.30
CA GLU A 574 42.54 32.53 81.93
C GLU A 574 43.41 33.28 80.89
N ARG A 575 44.01 34.47 81.12
CA ARG A 575 44.05 35.37 82.31
C ARG A 575 45.01 36.56 82.12
N GLU A 576 44.64 37.72 82.67
CA GLU A 576 45.56 38.86 83.00
C GLU A 576 46.47 39.32 81.83
N LYS A 577 47.49 40.19 81.97
CA LYS A 577 47.88 41.24 82.95
C LYS A 577 48.29 42.44 82.08
N ALA A 578 47.75 43.64 82.23
CA ALA A 578 47.92 44.61 83.32
C ALA A 578 49.35 45.20 83.42
N SER A 579 49.46 46.40 84.01
CA SER A 579 50.70 47.21 84.18
C SER A 579 51.32 47.73 82.86
N THR A 580 51.93 48.92 82.78
CA THR A 580 52.32 49.92 83.81
C THR A 580 52.32 51.33 83.13
N SER A 581 52.40 52.50 83.77
CA SER A 581 52.68 52.90 85.17
C SER A 581 52.37 54.40 85.38
N SER A 582 51.96 54.81 86.59
CA SER A 582 52.24 56.13 87.24
C SER A 582 51.78 57.43 86.54
N SER A 583 51.47 58.55 87.21
CA SER A 583 51.10 58.96 88.59
C SER A 583 50.94 60.50 88.52
N GLN A 584 50.27 61.27 89.38
CA GLN A 584 49.83 61.18 90.79
C GLN A 584 48.37 61.75 90.85
N SER A 585 47.51 61.72 91.89
CA SER A 585 47.63 62.04 93.33
C SER A 585 48.22 63.43 93.64
N GLU A 586 47.82 64.20 94.65
CA GLU A 586 46.80 64.04 95.70
C GLU A 586 46.35 65.41 96.26
N ASP A 587 45.22 65.42 96.97
CA ASP A 587 44.70 66.34 97.99
C ASP A 587 45.33 67.73 98.33
N LEU A 588 44.42 68.71 98.42
CA LEU A 588 44.20 69.65 99.54
C LEU A 588 45.40 70.43 100.17
N ALA A 589 45.64 71.64 99.66
CA ALA A 589 45.97 72.83 100.46
C ALA A 589 45.38 74.07 99.74
N ALA A 590 44.35 74.76 100.26
CA ALA A 590 44.33 75.70 101.39
C ALA A 590 44.58 77.17 100.97
N GLU A 591 43.86 78.10 101.59
CA GLU A 591 43.96 79.59 101.46
C GLU A 591 43.41 80.21 100.14
N ARG A 592 42.35 81.05 100.19
CA ARG A 592 42.32 82.54 100.40
C ARG A 592 42.94 83.35 99.24
N CYS A 593 42.40 84.48 98.77
CA CYS A 593 41.15 85.24 99.03
C CYS A 593 40.89 86.16 97.80
N ALA A 594 39.68 86.32 97.28
CA ALA A 594 38.58 87.19 97.74
C ALA A 594 38.81 88.71 97.55
N VAL A 595 37.87 89.38 96.86
CA VAL A 595 37.83 90.80 96.45
C VAL A 595 36.35 91.17 96.25
N ILE A 596 35.79 92.33 96.62
CA ILE A 596 36.27 93.45 97.46
C ILE A 596 35.06 93.96 98.28
N GLY A 597 35.27 94.46 99.51
CA GLY A 597 34.20 95.11 100.29
C GLY A 597 34.59 95.49 101.72
N GLY A 598 35.02 96.75 101.93
CA GLY A 598 35.12 97.35 103.27
C GLY A 598 33.75 97.84 103.79
N PRO A 599 33.66 98.42 105.02
CA PRO A 599 34.68 99.27 105.63
C PRO A 599 35.07 98.93 107.09
N LYS A 600 35.98 99.74 107.66
CA LYS A 600 36.59 99.58 108.99
C LYS A 600 35.63 99.94 110.14
N ARG A 601 35.60 99.11 111.19
CA ARG A 601 35.59 99.50 112.61
C ARG A 601 36.06 98.33 113.50
N LYS A 602 36.79 98.64 114.58
CA LYS A 602 37.09 97.78 115.73
C LYS A 602 37.05 98.66 116.98
N GLU A 603 36.71 98.08 118.12
CA GLU A 603 36.42 98.78 119.38
C GLU A 603 37.51 98.54 120.44
N MET A 604 37.46 99.32 121.53
CA MET A 604 38.19 99.17 122.81
C MET A 604 39.73 99.33 122.81
N GLU A 605 40.39 99.81 123.89
CA GLU A 605 39.99 100.76 124.95
C GLU A 605 41.24 101.21 125.79
N GLN A 606 41.03 102.17 126.70
CA GLN A 606 41.76 102.47 127.95
C GLN A 606 43.15 103.16 127.91
N LEU A 607 43.23 104.24 128.70
CA LEU A 607 44.45 104.73 129.35
C LEU A 607 44.10 105.11 130.81
N LYS A 608 44.98 104.82 131.76
CA LYS A 608 44.67 104.89 133.21
C LYS A 608 45.16 106.18 133.88
N ILE A 609 44.48 106.57 134.96
CA ILE A 609 44.84 107.70 135.84
C ILE A 609 45.43 107.15 137.16
N VAL A 610 46.20 107.99 137.85
CA VAL A 610 46.74 107.84 139.23
C VAL A 610 47.91 106.85 139.40
N LYS A 611 49.10 107.44 139.62
CA LYS A 611 50.04 106.95 140.65
C LYS A 611 50.68 108.13 141.39
N LEU A 612 49.85 108.85 142.14
CA LEU A 612 50.27 109.79 143.18
C LEU A 612 50.67 108.98 144.44
N ILE A 613 51.34 109.62 145.40
CA ILE A 613 51.65 109.09 146.76
C ILE A 613 52.77 108.01 146.82
N VAL A 614 54.00 108.43 146.55
CA VAL A 614 55.20 108.29 147.42
C VAL A 614 56.11 109.49 147.05
N MET A 615 56.20 110.62 147.75
CA MET A 615 55.88 111.04 149.12
C MET A 615 56.85 110.58 150.22
N MET A 616 57.70 111.55 150.62
CA MET A 616 58.29 111.72 151.96
C MET A 616 59.18 110.60 152.53
N GLU A 617 60.36 110.42 151.92
CA GLU A 617 61.59 110.12 152.67
C GLU A 617 62.63 111.24 152.47
N MET A 618 63.72 111.19 153.24
CA MET A 618 64.90 112.07 153.12
C MET A 618 64.75 113.55 153.54
N LYS A 619 64.11 113.84 154.68
CA LYS A 619 64.37 115.09 155.45
C LYS A 619 65.57 114.97 156.43
N LEU A 620 66.11 113.76 156.64
CA LEU A 620 66.86 113.44 157.87
C LEU A 620 68.29 112.88 157.69
N LEU A 621 69.00 113.23 156.62
CA LEU A 621 70.43 112.95 156.50
C LEU A 621 71.21 114.14 155.91
N LEU A 622 72.40 114.39 156.49
CA LEU A 622 73.47 115.26 155.98
C LEU A 622 73.32 116.79 156.11
N ASP A 623 72.79 117.28 157.23
CA ASP A 623 73.08 118.64 157.73
C ASP A 623 74.00 118.64 158.97
N MET A 624 74.61 117.49 159.30
CA MET A 624 75.71 117.42 160.27
C MET A 624 76.59 116.18 160.07
N TYR A 625 77.90 116.36 160.28
CA TYR A 625 78.99 115.37 160.23
C TYR A 625 79.24 114.73 158.86
N ARG A 626 80.45 114.82 158.29
CA ARG A 626 81.75 115.38 158.73
C ARG A 626 82.17 116.49 157.72
N SER A 627 83.11 117.41 157.90
CA SER A 627 84.18 117.73 158.87
C SER A 627 85.02 116.57 159.41
N ALA A 628 85.68 115.85 158.51
CA ALA A 628 86.81 115.00 158.87
C ALA A 628 88.13 115.74 158.63
N PRO A 629 89.19 115.39 159.38
CA PRO A 629 90.55 115.57 158.90
C PRO A 629 90.69 114.86 157.53
N LYS A 630 91.37 115.50 156.57
CA LYS A 630 91.61 114.97 155.21
C LYS A 630 90.34 114.72 154.35
N GLU A 631 89.26 115.41 154.67
CA GLU A 631 88.10 115.60 153.78
C GLU A 631 88.25 116.87 152.91
N GLN A 632 87.29 117.07 151.99
CA GLN A 632 86.95 118.34 151.32
C GLN A 632 88.07 119.12 150.59
N ARG A 633 88.24 118.85 149.28
CA ARG A 633 88.56 119.90 148.27
C ARG A 633 87.75 119.80 146.97
N ASP A 634 87.47 118.60 146.45
CA ASP A 634 87.15 118.44 145.02
C ASP A 634 85.67 118.55 144.59
N LYS A 635 84.73 118.80 145.52
CA LYS A 635 83.29 118.62 145.23
C LYS A 635 82.56 119.82 144.60
N VAL A 636 83.08 121.05 144.70
CA VAL A 636 82.30 122.26 144.37
C VAL A 636 82.39 122.68 142.89
N GLN A 637 83.54 122.50 142.23
CA GLN A 637 83.71 122.96 140.84
C GLN A 637 83.13 121.97 139.79
N LEU A 638 83.15 120.66 140.06
CA LEU A 638 82.57 119.65 139.14
C LEU A 638 81.04 119.75 139.04
N MET A 639 80.35 120.03 140.15
CA MET A 639 78.87 120.16 140.20
C MET A 639 78.32 121.26 139.28
N ALA A 640 79.11 122.31 139.03
CA ALA A 640 78.73 123.40 138.12
C ALA A 640 78.83 122.98 136.64
N ALA A 641 79.86 122.22 136.27
CA ALA A 641 80.04 121.70 134.91
C ALA A 641 79.01 120.61 134.57
N GLU A 642 78.76 119.68 135.50
CA GLU A 642 77.84 118.56 135.30
C GLU A 642 76.40 119.03 135.02
N LYS A 643 75.96 120.11 135.68
CA LYS A 643 74.61 120.65 135.50
C LYS A 643 74.37 121.23 134.09
N LYS A 644 75.40 121.79 133.45
CA LYS A 644 75.31 122.31 132.06
C LYS A 644 75.34 121.19 131.02
N ALA A 645 76.21 120.19 131.23
CA ALA A 645 76.30 119.02 130.35
C ALA A 645 75.00 118.19 130.32
N LYS A 646 74.26 118.13 131.44
CA LYS A 646 72.98 117.39 131.51
C LYS A 646 71.87 118.03 130.67
N SER A 647 71.71 119.35 130.66
CA SER A 647 70.70 120.02 129.82
C SER A 647 70.98 119.83 128.32
N GLU A 648 72.24 119.95 127.90
CA GLU A 648 72.62 119.78 126.48
C GLU A 648 72.43 118.33 126.01
N ALA A 649 72.57 117.35 126.91
CA ALA A 649 72.30 115.93 126.63
C ALA A 649 70.80 115.57 126.54
N GLU A 650 69.90 116.35 127.15
CA GLU A 650 68.45 116.10 127.10
C GLU A 650 67.80 116.65 125.82
N GLU A 651 68.22 117.82 125.33
CA GLU A 651 67.75 118.35 124.04
C GLU A 651 68.08 117.41 122.86
N LEU A 652 69.30 116.86 122.83
CA LEU A 652 69.72 115.91 121.78
C LEU A 652 68.90 114.61 121.81
N ARG A 653 68.49 114.14 123.00
CA ARG A 653 67.61 112.97 123.19
C ARG A 653 66.15 113.22 122.81
N GLN A 654 65.74 114.47 122.60
CA GLN A 654 64.41 114.78 122.09
C GLN A 654 64.41 114.77 120.55
N ARG A 655 65.42 115.40 119.91
CA ARG A 655 65.54 115.45 118.44
C ARG A 655 65.65 114.08 117.76
N LEU A 656 66.28 113.09 118.40
CA LEU A 656 66.36 111.73 117.84
C LEU A 656 64.98 111.05 117.72
N ARG A 657 64.12 111.19 118.74
CA ARG A 657 62.78 110.58 118.75
C ARG A 657 61.84 111.20 117.72
N GLU A 658 62.05 112.46 117.34
CA GLU A 658 61.31 113.15 116.27
C GLU A 658 61.76 112.77 114.85
N LEU A 659 62.87 112.03 114.69
CA LEU A 659 63.32 111.48 113.41
C LEU A 659 62.78 110.05 113.21
N GLU A 660 62.96 109.17 114.20
CA GLU A 660 62.46 107.78 114.17
C GLU A 660 60.94 107.72 113.90
N GLU A 661 60.17 108.67 114.45
CA GLU A 661 58.72 108.73 114.24
C GLU A 661 58.30 109.20 112.83
N ARG A 662 59.18 109.81 112.02
CA ARG A 662 58.88 110.17 110.62
C ARG A 662 59.08 108.99 109.69
N GLU A 663 60.24 108.35 109.77
CA GLU A 663 60.60 107.19 108.94
C GLU A 663 59.55 106.06 109.07
N ARG A 664 59.09 105.79 110.31
CA ARG A 664 58.05 104.80 110.61
C ARG A 664 56.63 105.18 110.09
N ARG A 665 56.41 106.41 109.61
CA ARG A 665 55.15 106.85 108.96
C ARG A 665 55.23 106.80 107.43
N GLU A 666 56.42 106.96 106.86
CA GLU A 666 56.63 106.97 105.41
C GLU A 666 56.78 105.54 104.85
N GLY A 667 57.54 104.67 105.54
CA GLY A 667 57.68 103.26 105.16
C GLY A 667 56.36 102.45 105.16
N LYS A 668 55.31 102.94 105.83
CA LYS A 668 53.97 102.34 105.82
C LYS A 668 53.01 102.85 104.74
N LYS A 669 53.44 103.76 103.86
CA LYS A 669 52.63 104.20 102.69
C LYS A 669 53.08 103.54 101.39
N MET A 670 54.39 103.38 101.20
CA MET A 670 54.96 102.88 99.93
C MET A 670 54.59 101.41 99.64
N ALA A 671 54.39 100.58 100.67
CA ALA A 671 54.10 99.15 100.51
C ALA A 671 52.67 98.88 99.98
N ASP A 672 51.67 99.64 100.45
CA ASP A 672 50.26 99.39 100.12
C ASP A 672 49.92 99.74 98.66
N GLU A 673 50.56 100.77 98.08
CA GLU A 673 50.29 101.22 96.70
C GLU A 673 50.93 100.37 95.58
N GLU A 674 51.95 99.56 95.90
CA GLU A 674 52.50 98.61 94.93
C GLU A 674 51.69 97.30 94.92
N ALA A 675 51.31 96.79 96.10
CA ALA A 675 50.49 95.59 96.23
C ALA A 675 49.14 95.74 95.48
N LEU A 676 48.46 96.88 95.66
CA LEU A 676 47.18 97.18 94.99
C LEU A 676 47.29 97.31 93.45
N ARG A 677 48.48 97.53 92.88
CA ARG A 677 48.68 97.51 91.43
C ARG A 677 48.87 96.08 90.89
N LYS A 678 49.61 95.24 91.62
CA LYS A 678 49.79 93.82 91.26
C LYS A 678 48.46 93.04 91.36
N ILE A 679 47.66 93.30 92.39
CA ILE A 679 46.32 92.70 92.54
C ILE A 679 45.44 93.02 91.32
N ARG A 680 45.27 94.31 90.96
CA ARG A 680 44.49 94.70 89.78
C ARG A 680 45.00 94.11 88.48
N SER A 681 46.32 94.00 88.29
CA SER A 681 46.90 93.35 87.11
C SER A 681 46.62 91.85 87.04
N VAL A 682 46.40 91.17 88.17
CA VAL A 682 46.03 89.75 88.22
C VAL A 682 44.52 89.58 88.05
N GLU A 683 43.71 90.45 88.65
CA GLU A 683 42.25 90.51 88.43
C GLU A 683 41.91 90.73 86.95
N GLU A 684 42.57 91.69 86.30
CA GLU A 684 42.37 91.99 84.87
C GLU A 684 42.85 90.83 83.96
N GLN A 685 43.90 90.10 84.36
CA GLN A 685 44.31 88.86 83.68
C GLN A 685 43.30 87.72 83.89
N ILE A 686 42.72 87.57 85.09
CA ILE A 686 41.67 86.59 85.38
C ILE A 686 40.42 86.90 84.57
N ASP A 687 40.00 88.17 84.44
CA ASP A 687 38.86 88.57 83.60
C ASP A 687 39.12 88.34 82.10
N ILE A 688 40.35 88.56 81.62
CA ILE A 688 40.74 88.23 80.25
C ILE A 688 40.73 86.71 80.03
N LEU A 689 41.20 85.92 81.00
CA LEU A 689 41.18 84.45 80.93
C LEU A 689 39.74 83.89 81.02
N ASN A 690 38.89 84.45 81.88
CA ASN A 690 37.47 84.08 81.97
C ASN A 690 36.72 84.41 80.67
N LYS A 691 36.98 85.56 80.04
CA LYS A 691 36.43 85.90 78.72
C LYS A 691 36.93 84.95 77.63
N LYS A 692 38.22 84.59 77.63
CA LYS A 692 38.77 83.59 76.70
C LYS A 692 38.18 82.20 76.93
N LEU A 693 37.98 81.79 78.19
CA LEU A 693 37.32 80.53 78.53
C LEU A 693 35.85 80.53 78.08
N SER A 694 35.14 81.65 78.23
CA SER A 694 33.76 81.79 77.76
C SER A 694 33.65 81.77 76.24
N LEU A 695 34.60 82.39 75.53
CA LEU A 695 34.66 82.32 74.06
C LEU A 695 35.03 80.92 73.58
N ALA A 696 36.06 80.29 74.15
CA ALA A 696 36.44 78.92 73.82
C ALA A 696 35.30 77.91 74.06
N LYS A 697 34.51 78.10 75.12
CA LYS A 697 33.28 77.31 75.35
C LYS A 697 32.19 77.59 74.31
N GLN A 698 31.99 78.85 73.93
CA GLN A 698 31.03 79.19 72.87
C GLN A 698 31.47 78.65 71.50
N GLU A 699 32.78 78.57 71.25
CA GLU A 699 33.37 77.92 70.08
C GLU A 699 33.24 76.39 70.16
N GLU A 700 33.41 75.77 71.33
CA GLU A 700 33.18 74.35 71.60
C GLU A 700 31.69 73.97 71.41
N ASP A 701 30.76 74.70 72.02
CA ASP A 701 29.31 74.53 71.85
C ASP A 701 28.88 74.73 70.38
N ALA A 702 29.49 75.67 69.65
CA ALA A 702 29.22 75.88 68.23
C ALA A 702 29.76 74.72 67.37
N LEU A 703 30.98 74.23 67.64
CA LEU A 703 31.57 73.09 66.95
C LEU A 703 30.80 71.78 67.23
N LEU A 704 30.27 71.60 68.44
CA LEU A 704 29.35 70.50 68.76
C LEU A 704 28.05 70.63 67.94
N SER A 705 27.46 71.82 67.86
CA SER A 705 26.27 72.06 67.01
C SER A 705 26.54 71.84 65.52
N GLU A 706 27.73 72.21 65.01
CA GLU A 706 28.13 71.94 63.62
C GLU A 706 28.39 70.44 63.40
N MET A 707 28.94 69.73 64.39
CA MET A 707 29.14 68.29 64.37
C MET A 707 27.80 67.54 64.37
N ASP A 708 26.82 67.93 65.19
CA ASP A 708 25.48 67.34 65.24
C ASP A 708 24.73 67.54 63.91
N VAL A 709 24.79 68.76 63.35
CA VAL A 709 24.20 69.06 62.02
C VAL A 709 24.89 68.27 60.91
N THR A 710 26.21 68.12 60.96
CA THR A 710 26.97 67.30 60.00
C THR A 710 26.68 65.81 60.16
N GLY A 711 26.47 65.34 61.40
CA GLY A 711 26.05 63.99 61.74
C GLY A 711 24.68 63.67 61.16
N GLN A 712 23.68 64.51 61.44
CA GLN A 712 22.33 64.35 60.87
C GLN A 712 22.37 64.39 59.34
N ALA A 713 23.15 65.29 58.72
CA ALA A 713 23.30 65.33 57.26
C ALA A 713 23.96 64.06 56.69
N PHE A 714 24.87 63.43 57.43
CA PHE A 714 25.48 62.16 57.05
C PHE A 714 24.52 60.97 57.24
N GLU A 715 23.74 60.94 58.33
CA GLU A 715 22.70 59.92 58.56
C GLU A 715 21.59 60.03 57.51
N ASP A 716 21.09 61.23 57.22
CA ASP A 716 20.12 61.49 56.15
C ASP A 716 20.65 61.05 54.78
N MET A 717 21.94 61.29 54.48
CA MET A 717 22.59 60.83 53.26
C MET A 717 22.75 59.31 53.24
N GLN A 718 23.07 58.68 54.37
CA GLN A 718 23.20 57.22 54.49
C GLN A 718 21.84 56.53 54.33
N GLU A 719 20.78 57.07 54.93
CA GLU A 719 19.40 56.65 54.71
C GLU A 719 18.99 56.80 53.24
N GLN A 720 19.29 57.94 52.61
CA GLN A 720 19.05 58.13 51.17
C GLN A 720 19.82 57.11 50.32
N ASN A 721 21.07 56.79 50.67
CA ASN A 721 21.86 55.78 49.98
C ASN A 721 21.24 54.37 50.14
N ILE A 722 20.83 54.00 51.35
CA ILE A 722 20.14 52.72 51.63
C ILE A 722 18.82 52.64 50.85
N ARG A 723 18.02 53.70 50.83
CA ARG A 723 16.77 53.79 50.06
C ARG A 723 17.01 53.66 48.55
N LEU A 724 18.06 54.29 48.01
CA LEU A 724 18.44 54.16 46.59
C LEU A 724 18.96 52.77 46.24
N MET A 725 19.78 52.16 47.10
CA MET A 725 20.25 50.78 46.95
C MET A 725 19.10 49.76 47.01
N GLN A 726 18.09 50.02 47.85
CA GLN A 726 16.89 49.20 47.91
C GLN A 726 16.03 49.36 46.64
N GLN A 727 15.82 50.59 46.16
CA GLN A 727 15.11 50.85 44.89
C GLN A 727 15.83 50.26 43.67
N LEU A 728 17.17 50.15 43.68
CA LEU A 728 17.92 49.46 42.64
C LEU A 728 17.63 47.96 42.66
N ARG A 729 17.73 47.30 43.83
CA ARG A 729 17.37 45.88 44.00
C ARG A 729 15.94 45.58 43.58
N GLU A 730 14.97 46.41 43.96
CA GLU A 730 13.56 46.24 43.60
C GLU A 730 13.32 46.38 42.09
N LYS A 731 14.07 47.27 41.41
CA LYS A 731 14.07 47.38 39.95
C LYS A 731 14.74 46.18 39.28
N ASP A 732 15.85 45.69 39.82
CA ASP A 732 16.54 44.53 39.29
C ASP A 732 15.70 43.25 39.46
N ASP A 733 15.06 43.04 40.61
CA ASP A 733 14.09 41.96 40.84
C ASP A 733 12.89 42.04 39.87
N ALA A 734 12.39 43.25 39.60
CA ALA A 734 11.34 43.46 38.61
C ALA A 734 11.83 43.15 37.18
N ASN A 735 13.06 43.56 36.82
CA ASN A 735 13.69 43.26 35.54
C ASN A 735 13.92 41.75 35.37
N PHE A 736 14.36 41.03 36.42
CA PHE A 736 14.54 39.57 36.39
C PHE A 736 13.20 38.84 36.21
N LYS A 737 12.12 39.29 36.88
CA LYS A 737 10.77 38.75 36.69
C LYS A 737 10.27 38.96 35.25
N LEU A 738 10.35 40.20 34.74
CA LEU A 738 9.96 40.53 33.36
C LEU A 738 10.81 39.77 32.32
N MET A 739 12.10 39.56 32.57
CA MET A 739 12.96 38.77 31.70
C MET A 739 12.60 37.26 31.74
N SER A 740 12.28 36.72 32.92
CA SER A 740 11.79 35.34 33.06
C SER A 740 10.45 35.14 32.33
N GLU A 741 9.51 36.07 32.49
CA GLU A 741 8.22 36.07 31.79
C GLU A 741 8.39 36.21 30.28
N ARG A 742 9.31 37.08 29.82
CA ARG A 742 9.66 37.20 28.39
C ARG A 742 10.26 35.91 27.82
N ILE A 743 11.14 35.22 28.56
CA ILE A 743 11.71 33.94 28.15
C ILE A 743 10.61 32.87 28.05
N LYS A 744 9.75 32.75 29.06
CA LYS A 744 8.60 31.82 29.07
C LYS A 744 7.63 32.12 27.93
N SER A 745 7.29 33.39 27.72
CA SER A 745 6.41 33.84 26.63
C SER A 745 6.99 33.53 25.25
N ASN A 746 8.29 33.79 25.04
CA ASN A 746 8.99 33.41 23.79
C ASN A 746 8.98 31.88 23.58
N GLN A 747 9.18 31.09 24.63
CA GLN A 747 9.20 29.63 24.53
C GLN A 747 7.81 29.05 24.24
N ILE A 748 6.76 29.57 24.89
CA ILE A 748 5.36 29.25 24.58
C ILE A 748 5.02 29.67 23.15
N HIS A 749 5.44 30.86 22.71
CA HIS A 749 5.20 31.32 21.33
C HIS A 749 5.93 30.46 20.28
N LYS A 750 7.11 29.94 20.60
CA LYS A 750 7.82 28.96 19.76
C LYS A 750 7.02 27.67 19.64
N LEU A 751 6.61 27.07 20.76
CA LEU A 751 5.81 25.83 20.78
C LEU A 751 4.48 26.00 20.01
N LEU A 752 3.73 27.07 20.26
CA LEU A 752 2.49 27.39 19.54
C LEU A 752 2.70 27.64 18.03
N LYS A 753 3.91 28.00 17.61
CA LYS A 753 4.27 28.13 16.18
C LYS A 753 4.59 26.75 15.58
N GLU A 754 5.30 25.91 16.32
CA GLU A 754 5.62 24.53 15.93
C GLU A 754 4.35 23.68 15.82
N GLU A 755 3.47 23.69 16.84
CA GLU A 755 2.13 23.06 16.80
C GLU A 755 1.27 23.55 15.62
N LYS A 756 1.33 24.85 15.30
CA LYS A 756 0.59 25.43 14.18
C LYS A 756 1.14 24.97 12.82
N GLU A 757 2.45 24.78 12.71
CA GLU A 757 3.11 24.30 11.50
C GLU A 757 2.82 22.80 11.30
N GLU A 758 2.88 21.99 12.36
CA GLU A 758 2.43 20.59 12.34
C GLU A 758 0.95 20.44 11.93
N LEU A 759 0.06 21.26 12.48
CA LEU A 759 -1.37 21.26 12.11
C LEU A 759 -1.58 21.71 10.64
N ALA A 760 -0.75 22.61 10.12
CA ALA A 760 -0.81 23.02 8.72
C ALA A 760 -0.38 21.87 7.77
N ASP A 761 0.66 21.12 8.13
CA ASP A 761 1.13 19.96 7.35
C ASP A 761 0.15 18.78 7.43
N GLN A 762 -0.50 18.56 8.57
CA GLN A 762 -1.60 17.59 8.70
C GLN A 762 -2.79 17.98 7.80
N LEU A 763 -3.20 19.25 7.80
CA LEU A 763 -4.28 19.76 6.94
C LEU A 763 -3.90 19.69 5.44
N LEU A 764 -2.64 19.95 5.09
CA LEU A 764 -2.15 19.80 3.72
C LEU A 764 -2.19 18.33 3.27
N THR A 765 -1.73 17.41 4.12
CA THR A 765 -1.76 15.96 3.87
C THR A 765 -3.18 15.45 3.68
N LEU A 766 -4.10 15.81 4.58
CA LEU A 766 -5.54 15.49 4.46
C LEU A 766 -6.14 16.06 3.18
N LYS A 767 -5.80 17.31 2.81
CA LYS A 767 -6.25 17.92 1.56
C LYS A 767 -5.75 17.14 0.33
N THR A 768 -4.46 16.80 0.27
CA THR A 768 -3.89 16.00 -0.82
C THR A 768 -4.56 14.63 -0.93
N GLN A 769 -4.90 13.99 0.21
CA GLN A 769 -5.65 12.74 0.23
C GLN A 769 -7.08 12.90 -0.32
N VAL A 770 -7.79 13.98 0.03
CA VAL A 770 -9.12 14.30 -0.51
C VAL A 770 -9.05 14.62 -2.01
N ASP A 771 -8.08 15.42 -2.46
CA ASP A 771 -7.90 15.75 -3.88
C ASP A 771 -7.61 14.50 -4.72
N ALA A 772 -6.84 13.55 -4.18
CA ALA A 772 -6.59 12.24 -4.78
C ALA A 772 -7.86 11.36 -4.83
N GLN A 773 -8.63 11.28 -3.73
CA GLN A 773 -9.92 10.58 -3.70
C GLN A 773 -10.90 11.16 -4.73
N LEU A 774 -11.01 12.49 -4.83
CA LEU A 774 -11.82 13.16 -5.84
C LEU A 774 -11.35 12.87 -7.27
N GLN A 775 -10.06 12.60 -7.50
CA GLN A 775 -9.57 12.15 -8.80
C GLN A 775 -9.96 10.68 -9.09
N VAL A 776 -9.98 9.81 -8.07
CA VAL A 776 -10.47 8.43 -8.21
C VAL A 776 -11.98 8.40 -8.49
N VAL A 777 -12.79 9.18 -7.75
CA VAL A 777 -14.23 9.30 -7.99
C VAL A 777 -14.53 9.71 -9.42
N ARG A 778 -13.91 10.78 -9.94
CA ARG A 778 -14.09 11.22 -11.33
C ARG A 778 -13.72 10.16 -12.38
N LYS A 779 -12.69 9.34 -12.12
CA LYS A 779 -12.33 8.19 -12.99
C LYS A 779 -13.37 7.07 -12.93
N LEU A 780 -14.02 6.86 -11.79
CA LEU A 780 -15.11 5.89 -11.65
C LEU A 780 -16.40 6.38 -12.31
N GLU A 781 -16.78 7.65 -12.13
CA GLU A 781 -17.93 8.29 -12.80
C GLU A 781 -17.80 8.24 -14.33
N GLU A 782 -16.60 8.52 -14.87
CA GLU A 782 -16.36 8.39 -16.31
C GLU A 782 -16.43 6.93 -16.78
N LYS A 783 -15.89 5.99 -16.01
CA LYS A 783 -15.98 4.55 -16.31
C LYS A 783 -17.42 4.05 -16.27
N GLU A 784 -18.24 4.51 -15.32
CA GLU A 784 -19.67 4.23 -15.24
C GLU A 784 -20.39 4.77 -16.49
N ARG A 785 -20.17 6.04 -16.84
CA ARG A 785 -20.72 6.68 -18.06
C ARG A 785 -20.37 5.89 -19.34
N LEU A 786 -19.13 5.41 -19.45
CA LEU A 786 -18.69 4.59 -20.59
C LEU A 786 -19.38 3.21 -20.57
N LEU A 787 -19.47 2.54 -19.42
CA LEU A 787 -20.16 1.26 -19.28
C LEU A 787 -21.65 1.38 -19.63
N GLN A 788 -22.33 2.42 -19.15
CA GLN A 788 -23.71 2.75 -19.49
C GLN A 788 -23.89 2.88 -21.02
N GLY A 789 -22.97 3.57 -21.69
CA GLY A 789 -22.92 3.67 -23.15
C GLY A 789 -22.73 2.33 -23.87
N THR A 790 -21.91 1.42 -23.32
CA THR A 790 -21.74 0.06 -23.88
C THR A 790 -22.98 -0.82 -23.66
N ILE A 791 -23.67 -0.70 -22.52
CA ILE A 791 -24.92 -1.41 -22.24
C ILE A 791 -25.98 -0.97 -23.26
N SER A 792 -26.22 0.33 -23.43
CA SER A 792 -27.17 0.84 -24.42
C SER A 792 -26.70 0.72 -25.88
N ALA A 793 -25.50 0.20 -26.14
CA ALA A 793 -25.11 -0.31 -27.46
C ALA A 793 -25.50 -1.79 -27.62
N ALA A 794 -25.17 -2.63 -26.62
CA ALA A 794 -25.52 -4.05 -26.60
C ALA A 794 -27.05 -4.29 -26.60
N GLU A 795 -27.83 -3.48 -25.90
CA GLU A 795 -29.30 -3.52 -25.91
C GLU A 795 -29.88 -3.27 -27.31
N ARG A 796 -29.30 -2.32 -28.05
CA ARG A 796 -29.70 -2.03 -29.45
C ARG A 796 -29.29 -3.14 -30.40
N GLU A 797 -28.10 -3.72 -30.24
CA GLU A 797 -27.71 -4.88 -31.04
C GLU A 797 -28.64 -6.08 -30.74
N LEU A 798 -28.92 -6.38 -29.47
CA LEU A 798 -29.83 -7.45 -29.07
C LEU A 798 -31.24 -7.28 -29.67
N GLY A 799 -31.75 -6.05 -29.71
CA GLY A 799 -33.00 -5.72 -30.40
C GLY A 799 -32.96 -6.05 -31.90
N LEU A 800 -31.89 -5.63 -32.61
CA LEU A 800 -31.70 -5.93 -34.04
C LEU A 800 -31.51 -7.43 -34.31
N ARG A 801 -30.75 -8.14 -33.47
CA ARG A 801 -30.54 -9.60 -33.54
C ARG A 801 -31.87 -10.34 -33.34
N THR A 802 -32.70 -9.90 -32.39
CA THR A 802 -34.04 -10.46 -32.15
C THR A 802 -34.96 -10.24 -33.35
N GLN A 803 -34.97 -9.03 -33.92
CA GLN A 803 -35.76 -8.70 -35.11
C GLN A 803 -35.33 -9.54 -36.33
N ALA A 804 -34.02 -9.74 -36.53
CA ALA A 804 -33.49 -10.60 -37.59
C ALA A 804 -33.87 -12.07 -37.38
N LEU A 805 -33.80 -12.57 -36.15
CA LEU A 805 -34.20 -13.94 -35.78
C LEU A 805 -35.70 -14.17 -36.04
N ASP A 806 -36.57 -13.22 -35.72
CA ASP A 806 -38.01 -13.32 -35.99
C ASP A 806 -38.39 -13.08 -37.45
N MET A 807 -37.54 -12.42 -38.25
CA MET A 807 -37.64 -12.44 -39.72
C MET A 807 -37.25 -13.81 -40.28
N ASN A 808 -36.17 -14.42 -39.77
CA ASN A 808 -35.70 -15.73 -40.24
C ASN A 808 -36.65 -16.86 -39.86
N LYS A 809 -37.30 -16.82 -38.68
CA LYS A 809 -38.40 -17.75 -38.32
C LYS A 809 -39.53 -17.73 -39.34
N ARG A 810 -39.99 -16.54 -39.74
CA ARG A 810 -41.08 -16.40 -40.73
C ARG A 810 -40.68 -16.95 -42.09
N LYS A 811 -39.48 -16.61 -42.59
CA LYS A 811 -38.94 -17.19 -43.83
C LYS A 811 -38.81 -18.72 -43.77
N ALA A 812 -38.42 -19.29 -42.63
CA ALA A 812 -38.37 -20.73 -42.44
C ALA A 812 -39.77 -21.36 -42.50
N GLN A 813 -40.77 -20.74 -41.87
CA GLN A 813 -42.18 -21.18 -41.94
C GLN A 813 -42.74 -21.08 -43.37
N GLU A 814 -42.48 -19.98 -44.08
CA GLU A 814 -42.83 -19.79 -45.50
C GLU A 814 -42.18 -20.89 -46.38
N SER A 815 -40.90 -21.19 -46.15
CA SER A 815 -40.17 -22.24 -46.88
C SER A 815 -40.67 -23.66 -46.58
N VAL A 816 -41.16 -23.93 -45.36
CA VAL A 816 -41.78 -25.22 -45.02
C VAL A 816 -43.11 -25.38 -45.75
N LEU A 817 -43.97 -24.35 -45.75
CA LEU A 817 -45.26 -24.37 -46.46
C LEU A 817 -45.05 -24.57 -47.98
N LEU A 818 -44.09 -23.86 -48.58
CA LEU A 818 -43.69 -24.07 -49.98
C LEU A 818 -43.21 -25.50 -50.24
N SER A 819 -42.42 -26.09 -49.34
CA SER A 819 -41.96 -27.47 -49.46
C SER A 819 -43.10 -28.49 -49.33
N GLU A 820 -44.10 -28.24 -48.50
CA GLU A 820 -45.29 -29.09 -48.37
C GLU A 820 -46.20 -28.99 -49.59
N GLU A 821 -46.37 -27.79 -50.16
CA GLU A 821 -47.13 -27.62 -51.40
C GLU A 821 -46.44 -28.31 -52.58
N VAL A 822 -45.12 -28.13 -52.76
CA VAL A 822 -44.35 -28.81 -53.82
C VAL A 822 -44.36 -30.33 -53.62
N ARG A 823 -44.27 -30.84 -52.38
CA ARG A 823 -44.44 -32.27 -52.09
C ARG A 823 -45.84 -32.77 -52.52
N THR A 824 -46.89 -32.03 -52.19
CA THR A 824 -48.27 -32.37 -52.56
C THR A 824 -48.46 -32.36 -54.09
N GLN A 825 -47.85 -31.41 -54.80
CA GLN A 825 -47.83 -31.38 -56.27
C GLN A 825 -47.07 -32.59 -56.85
N LEU A 826 -45.93 -32.97 -56.27
CA LEU A 826 -45.15 -34.15 -56.68
C LEU A 826 -45.93 -35.45 -56.48
N GLU A 827 -46.57 -35.64 -55.33
CA GLU A 827 -47.44 -36.79 -55.06
C GLU A 827 -48.60 -36.87 -56.07
N GLY A 828 -49.23 -35.73 -56.38
CA GLY A 828 -50.25 -35.62 -57.42
C GLY A 828 -49.74 -35.83 -58.85
N VAL A 829 -48.44 -35.69 -59.13
CA VAL A 829 -47.82 -36.08 -60.41
C VAL A 829 -47.48 -37.57 -60.41
N GLN A 830 -46.98 -38.12 -59.30
CA GLN A 830 -46.66 -39.55 -59.16
C GLN A 830 -47.91 -40.43 -59.33
N GLN A 831 -49.05 -40.04 -58.74
CA GLN A 831 -50.34 -40.74 -58.92
C GLN A 831 -50.83 -40.74 -60.38
N ARG A 832 -50.62 -39.63 -61.11
CA ARG A 832 -50.92 -39.57 -62.56
C ARG A 832 -49.97 -40.45 -63.36
N LEU A 833 -48.69 -40.51 -62.97
CA LEU A 833 -47.70 -41.38 -63.62
C LEU A 833 -47.96 -42.87 -63.36
N SER A 834 -48.45 -43.27 -62.18
CA SER A 834 -48.85 -44.66 -61.92
C SER A 834 -50.09 -45.05 -62.72
N ALA A 835 -51.12 -44.20 -62.76
CA ALA A 835 -52.32 -44.45 -63.56
C ALA A 835 -52.00 -44.63 -65.06
N VAL A 836 -51.16 -43.77 -65.64
CA VAL A 836 -50.71 -43.90 -67.04
C VAL A 836 -49.86 -45.15 -67.26
N ARG A 837 -49.06 -45.59 -66.27
CA ARG A 837 -48.31 -46.86 -66.37
C ARG A 837 -49.24 -48.07 -66.36
N GLU A 838 -50.26 -48.07 -65.50
CA GLU A 838 -51.29 -49.12 -65.45
C GLU A 838 -52.07 -49.17 -66.78
N GLU A 839 -52.52 -48.02 -67.29
CA GLU A 839 -53.18 -47.91 -68.60
C GLU A 839 -52.29 -48.43 -69.76
N VAL A 840 -50.98 -48.12 -69.75
CA VAL A 840 -50.03 -48.64 -70.75
C VAL A 840 -49.86 -50.16 -70.64
N ILE A 841 -49.86 -50.72 -69.42
CA ILE A 841 -49.79 -52.17 -69.19
C ILE A 841 -51.08 -52.86 -69.69
N GLU A 842 -52.27 -52.33 -69.37
CA GLU A 842 -53.55 -52.87 -69.84
C GLU A 842 -53.68 -52.79 -71.37
N ASN A 843 -53.26 -51.68 -71.98
CA ASN A 843 -53.22 -51.55 -73.44
C ASN A 843 -52.22 -52.53 -74.08
N SER A 844 -51.06 -52.76 -73.48
CA SER A 844 -50.08 -53.75 -73.97
C SER A 844 -50.65 -55.17 -73.92
N ILE A 845 -51.22 -55.57 -72.79
CA ILE A 845 -51.89 -56.87 -72.60
C ILE A 845 -53.06 -57.04 -73.59
N SER A 846 -53.83 -55.99 -73.84
CA SER A 846 -54.94 -56.01 -74.79
C SER A 846 -54.45 -56.17 -76.23
N ARG A 847 -53.41 -55.44 -76.62
CA ARG A 847 -52.80 -55.56 -77.96
C ARG A 847 -52.11 -56.91 -78.18
N GLU A 848 -51.58 -57.56 -77.13
CA GLU A 848 -51.09 -58.93 -77.21
C GLU A 848 -52.22 -59.95 -77.41
N LYS A 849 -53.34 -59.81 -76.67
CA LYS A 849 -54.55 -60.63 -76.88
C LYS A 849 -55.08 -60.49 -78.30
N GLU A 850 -55.15 -59.27 -78.84
CA GLU A 850 -55.53 -59.01 -80.22
C GLU A 850 -54.53 -59.60 -81.22
N SER A 851 -53.21 -59.46 -80.99
CA SER A 851 -52.19 -60.06 -81.85
C SER A 851 -52.29 -61.59 -81.87
N PHE A 852 -52.57 -62.23 -80.72
CA PHE A 852 -52.79 -63.67 -80.63
C PHE A 852 -54.06 -64.11 -81.39
N ASN A 853 -55.17 -63.38 -81.21
CA ASN A 853 -56.42 -63.64 -81.93
C ASN A 853 -56.26 -63.46 -83.45
N ALA A 854 -55.53 -62.43 -83.88
CA ALA A 854 -55.20 -62.18 -85.28
C ALA A 854 -54.32 -63.29 -85.87
N ARG A 855 -53.30 -63.78 -85.14
CA ARG A 855 -52.49 -64.94 -85.56
C ARG A 855 -53.36 -66.19 -85.71
N ARG A 856 -54.26 -66.47 -84.76
CA ARG A 856 -55.18 -67.61 -84.82
C ARG A 856 -56.12 -67.52 -86.03
N ALA A 857 -56.68 -66.34 -86.31
CA ALA A 857 -57.49 -66.10 -87.50
C ALA A 857 -56.66 -66.28 -88.79
N GLN A 858 -55.42 -65.79 -88.83
CA GLN A 858 -54.49 -65.95 -89.96
C GLN A 858 -54.17 -67.44 -90.23
N GLU A 859 -53.98 -68.24 -89.18
CA GLU A 859 -53.84 -69.70 -89.30
C GLU A 859 -55.11 -70.36 -89.83
N ASP A 860 -56.29 -69.99 -89.35
CA ASP A 860 -57.55 -70.62 -89.76
C ASP A 860 -57.92 -70.22 -91.21
N ILE A 861 -57.65 -68.98 -91.62
CA ILE A 861 -57.65 -68.55 -93.03
C ILE A 861 -56.66 -69.39 -93.85
N SER A 862 -55.47 -69.69 -93.32
CA SER A 862 -54.47 -70.52 -94.01
C SER A 862 -54.92 -71.99 -94.13
N LYS A 863 -55.58 -72.54 -93.10
CA LYS A 863 -56.20 -73.88 -93.12
C LYS A 863 -57.34 -73.93 -94.15
N LEU A 864 -58.18 -72.90 -94.23
CA LEU A 864 -59.27 -72.79 -95.22
C LEU A 864 -58.73 -72.63 -96.65
N ARG A 865 -57.73 -71.78 -96.89
CA ARG A 865 -57.04 -71.66 -98.20
C ARG A 865 -56.47 -73.02 -98.65
N ARG A 866 -55.82 -73.77 -97.75
CA ARG A 866 -55.32 -75.13 -98.03
C ARG A 866 -56.44 -76.15 -98.33
N LYS A 867 -57.64 -75.99 -97.74
CA LYS A 867 -58.82 -76.81 -98.09
C LYS A 867 -59.35 -76.46 -99.48
N ILE A 868 -59.53 -75.18 -99.79
CA ILE A 868 -59.98 -74.67 -101.10
C ILE A 868 -59.05 -75.16 -102.22
N GLU A 869 -57.74 -75.07 -102.00
CA GLU A 869 -56.71 -75.56 -102.93
C GLU A 869 -56.85 -77.08 -103.20
N LYS A 870 -57.06 -77.88 -102.14
CA LYS A 870 -57.31 -79.33 -102.28
C LYS A 870 -58.60 -79.65 -103.04
N THR A 871 -59.63 -78.82 -102.95
CA THR A 871 -60.88 -78.99 -103.72
C THR A 871 -60.83 -78.41 -105.12
N LYS A 872 -59.88 -77.52 -105.44
CA LYS A 872 -59.67 -76.99 -106.80
C LYS A 872 -58.91 -77.95 -107.71
N LYS A 873 -57.88 -78.64 -107.20
CA LYS A 873 -57.05 -79.53 -108.03
C LYS A 873 -57.80 -80.65 -108.78
N PRO A 874 -58.91 -81.22 -108.26
CA PRO A 874 -59.76 -82.12 -109.05
C PRO A 874 -60.62 -81.41 -110.11
N ALA A 875 -60.97 -80.13 -109.92
CA ALA A 875 -61.93 -79.42 -110.77
C ALA A 875 -61.33 -78.89 -112.08
N GLU A 876 -60.02 -78.66 -112.13
CA GLU A 876 -59.33 -78.12 -113.32
C GLU A 876 -58.97 -79.21 -114.36
N ASN A 877 -59.23 -80.49 -114.07
CA ASN A 877 -58.79 -81.62 -114.91
C ASN A 877 -59.93 -82.54 -115.41
N ILE A 878 -61.20 -82.12 -115.29
CA ILE A 878 -62.34 -82.89 -115.80
C ILE A 878 -62.62 -82.52 -117.27
N ARG A 879 -62.05 -83.32 -118.18
CA ARG A 879 -62.61 -83.59 -119.51
C ARG A 879 -62.99 -85.08 -119.56
N ASN A 880 -63.90 -85.43 -120.47
CA ASN A 880 -64.39 -86.80 -120.76
C ASN A 880 -65.37 -87.38 -119.71
N GLY A 881 -66.60 -86.85 -119.66
CA GLY A 881 -67.72 -87.52 -118.99
C GLY A 881 -68.11 -88.87 -119.63
N ASP A 882 -67.74 -89.07 -120.91
CA ASP A 882 -67.99 -90.29 -121.67
C ASP A 882 -67.21 -91.51 -121.12
N GLU A 883 -66.09 -91.32 -120.42
CA GLU A 883 -65.32 -92.44 -119.85
C GLU A 883 -66.07 -93.08 -118.68
N ILE A 884 -66.62 -92.27 -117.77
CA ILE A 884 -67.43 -92.71 -116.62
C ILE A 884 -68.68 -93.46 -117.12
N LEU A 885 -69.37 -92.91 -118.13
CA LEU A 885 -70.53 -93.56 -118.73
C LEU A 885 -70.18 -94.88 -119.43
N ASN A 886 -69.01 -94.99 -120.06
CA ASN A 886 -68.56 -96.24 -120.67
C ASN A 886 -68.17 -97.30 -119.64
N GLU A 887 -67.59 -96.92 -118.49
CA GLU A 887 -67.36 -97.86 -117.38
C GLU A 887 -68.68 -98.41 -116.81
N GLU A 888 -69.66 -97.55 -116.52
CA GLU A 888 -70.98 -98.00 -116.07
C GLU A 888 -71.68 -98.92 -117.09
N ILE A 889 -71.66 -98.55 -118.37
CA ILE A 889 -72.22 -99.37 -119.47
C ILE A 889 -71.53 -100.74 -119.55
N ASN A 890 -70.21 -100.82 -119.34
CA ASN A 890 -69.49 -102.09 -119.33
C ASN A 890 -69.82 -102.94 -118.11
N ASP A 891 -70.02 -102.33 -116.94
CA ASP A 891 -70.42 -103.04 -115.72
C ASP A 891 -71.85 -103.61 -115.85
N TYR A 892 -72.78 -102.87 -116.48
CA TYR A 892 -74.11 -103.40 -116.82
C TYR A 892 -74.04 -104.56 -117.84
N LYS A 893 -73.21 -104.47 -118.90
CA LYS A 893 -72.99 -105.58 -119.85
C LYS A 893 -72.41 -106.82 -119.16
N ALA A 894 -71.45 -106.65 -118.25
CA ALA A 894 -70.88 -107.74 -117.47
C ALA A 894 -71.95 -108.44 -116.60
N ARG A 895 -72.82 -107.65 -115.94
CA ARG A 895 -73.93 -108.18 -115.13
C ARG A 895 -74.98 -108.93 -115.95
N LEU A 896 -75.21 -108.60 -117.22
CA LEU A 896 -76.16 -109.30 -118.10
C LEU A 896 -75.60 -110.55 -118.79
N THR A 897 -74.27 -110.70 -118.85
CA THR A 897 -73.60 -111.83 -119.51
C THR A 897 -73.63 -113.11 -118.66
N CYS A 898 -73.70 -114.28 -119.30
CA CYS A 898 -73.81 -115.58 -118.64
C CYS A 898 -72.47 -116.06 -118.01
N PRO A 899 -72.41 -116.30 -116.68
CA PRO A 899 -71.18 -116.72 -115.98
C PRO A 899 -70.60 -118.10 -116.36
N CYS A 900 -71.27 -118.85 -117.24
CA CYS A 900 -70.81 -120.17 -117.70
C CYS A 900 -70.05 -120.14 -119.02
N CYS A 901 -70.08 -119.01 -119.74
CA CYS A 901 -69.38 -118.85 -121.02
C CYS A 901 -68.85 -117.44 -121.27
N ASN A 902 -69.24 -116.45 -120.45
CA ASN A 902 -68.80 -115.06 -120.50
C ASN A 902 -68.94 -114.38 -121.88
N SER A 903 -69.84 -114.87 -122.72
CA SER A 903 -70.03 -114.42 -124.12
C SER A 903 -71.49 -114.22 -124.52
N ARG A 904 -72.40 -115.10 -124.08
CA ARG A 904 -73.85 -114.99 -124.35
C ARG A 904 -74.57 -114.30 -123.20
N VAL A 905 -75.60 -113.52 -123.53
CA VAL A 905 -76.53 -112.92 -122.56
C VAL A 905 -77.28 -114.02 -121.79
N LYS A 906 -77.76 -113.69 -120.59
CA LYS A 906 -78.63 -114.53 -119.77
C LYS A 906 -80.05 -114.64 -120.36
N ASP A 907 -80.39 -115.78 -120.95
CA ASP A 907 -81.72 -116.04 -121.55
C ASP A 907 -82.41 -117.31 -121.02
N ALA A 908 -81.96 -117.90 -119.90
CA ALA A 908 -82.64 -119.05 -119.27
C ALA A 908 -82.50 -119.09 -117.75
N VAL A 909 -83.60 -119.38 -117.06
CA VAL A 909 -83.66 -119.51 -115.59
C VAL A 909 -83.82 -120.97 -115.16
N LEU A 910 -83.10 -121.36 -114.10
CA LEU A 910 -83.35 -122.60 -113.37
C LEU A 910 -84.43 -122.36 -112.31
N THR A 911 -85.66 -122.82 -112.53
CA THR A 911 -86.83 -122.49 -111.69
C THR A 911 -86.64 -122.90 -110.22
N LYS A 912 -85.92 -123.99 -109.95
CA LYS A 912 -85.58 -124.46 -108.59
C LYS A 912 -84.66 -123.56 -107.78
N CYS A 913 -83.99 -122.58 -108.39
CA CYS A 913 -83.07 -121.70 -107.66
C CYS A 913 -82.97 -120.27 -108.21
N PHE A 914 -83.84 -119.92 -109.16
CA PHE A 914 -83.93 -118.62 -109.86
C PHE A 914 -82.60 -118.07 -110.45
N HIS A 915 -81.58 -118.90 -110.57
CA HIS A 915 -80.32 -118.52 -111.19
C HIS A 915 -80.42 -118.53 -112.72
N VAL A 916 -80.00 -117.42 -113.33
CA VAL A 916 -80.11 -117.17 -114.77
C VAL A 916 -78.76 -117.34 -115.47
N PHE A 917 -78.77 -118.08 -116.57
CA PHE A 917 -77.64 -118.41 -117.44
C PHE A 917 -78.07 -118.32 -118.91
N CYS A 918 -77.23 -118.72 -119.87
CA CYS A 918 -77.65 -118.88 -121.26
C CYS A 918 -78.38 -120.23 -121.45
N PHE A 919 -79.39 -120.29 -122.33
CA PHE A 919 -80.20 -121.50 -122.56
C PHE A 919 -79.34 -122.66 -123.05
N GLU A 920 -78.39 -122.40 -123.94
CA GLU A 920 -77.41 -123.38 -124.41
C GLU A 920 -76.56 -123.91 -123.24
N CYS A 921 -76.11 -123.03 -122.35
CA CYS A 921 -75.29 -123.35 -121.18
C CYS A 921 -76.02 -124.32 -120.23
N VAL A 922 -77.32 -124.12 -120.04
CA VAL A 922 -78.18 -124.99 -119.22
C VAL A 922 -78.48 -126.30 -119.95
N LYS A 923 -78.86 -126.22 -121.23
CA LYS A 923 -79.20 -127.39 -122.05
C LYS A 923 -78.01 -128.34 -122.20
N THR A 924 -76.81 -127.85 -122.53
CA THR A 924 -75.60 -128.67 -122.60
C THR A 924 -75.32 -129.39 -121.28
N ARG A 925 -75.52 -128.75 -120.12
CA ARG A 925 -75.41 -129.41 -118.81
C ARG A 925 -76.51 -130.44 -118.54
N TYR A 926 -77.72 -130.22 -119.03
CA TYR A 926 -78.82 -131.18 -118.92
C TYR A 926 -78.57 -132.44 -119.77
N ASP A 927 -78.11 -132.24 -121.02
CA ASP A 927 -77.87 -133.28 -122.02
C ASP A 927 -76.62 -134.12 -121.66
N THR A 928 -75.52 -133.48 -121.23
CA THR A 928 -74.31 -134.15 -120.70
C THR A 928 -74.50 -134.78 -119.30
N ARG A 929 -75.74 -134.82 -118.79
CA ARG A 929 -76.13 -135.33 -117.46
C ARG A 929 -75.50 -134.60 -116.26
N GLN A 930 -74.78 -133.49 -116.46
CA GLN A 930 -74.25 -132.60 -115.42
C GLN A 930 -75.34 -131.70 -114.80
N ARG A 931 -76.42 -132.34 -114.33
CA ARG A 931 -77.71 -131.76 -113.94
C ARG A 931 -77.70 -131.03 -112.59
N LYS A 932 -76.71 -130.16 -112.37
CA LYS A 932 -76.55 -129.30 -111.20
C LYS A 932 -76.32 -127.84 -111.59
N CYS A 933 -76.96 -126.92 -110.88
CA CYS A 933 -76.86 -125.48 -111.10
C CYS A 933 -75.41 -125.00 -111.00
N PRO A 934 -74.87 -124.28 -112.01
CA PRO A 934 -73.49 -123.79 -111.99
C PRO A 934 -73.14 -122.89 -110.79
N LYS A 935 -74.11 -122.17 -110.21
CA LYS A 935 -73.88 -121.18 -109.14
C LYS A 935 -74.20 -121.68 -107.72
N CYS A 936 -75.06 -122.69 -107.56
CA CYS A 936 -75.44 -123.21 -106.23
C CYS A 936 -75.55 -124.74 -106.13
N ASN A 937 -75.11 -125.48 -107.15
CA ASN A 937 -75.09 -126.95 -107.21
C ASN A 937 -76.45 -127.68 -107.02
N ALA A 938 -77.57 -126.97 -106.88
CA ALA A 938 -78.92 -127.53 -106.81
C ALA A 938 -79.25 -128.38 -108.06
N ALA A 939 -79.84 -129.54 -107.86
CA ALA A 939 -80.14 -130.49 -108.95
C ALA A 939 -81.40 -130.10 -109.74
N PHE A 940 -81.35 -130.22 -111.07
CA PHE A 940 -82.43 -129.80 -111.97
C PHE A 940 -82.71 -130.84 -113.08
N GLY A 941 -84.00 -131.11 -113.33
CA GLY A 941 -84.53 -132.01 -114.35
C GLY A 941 -85.08 -131.29 -115.58
N ALA A 942 -85.78 -132.03 -116.46
CA ALA A 942 -86.28 -131.52 -117.74
C ALA A 942 -87.18 -130.29 -117.62
N ASN A 943 -88.05 -130.27 -116.60
CA ASN A 943 -89.06 -129.23 -116.40
C ASN A 943 -88.55 -128.08 -115.51
N ASP A 944 -87.32 -128.17 -114.99
CA ASP A 944 -86.77 -127.23 -114.01
C ASP A 944 -85.97 -126.08 -114.66
N PHE A 945 -86.00 -125.95 -115.99
CA PHE A 945 -85.36 -124.86 -116.70
C PHE A 945 -86.23 -124.31 -117.84
N HIS A 946 -86.35 -122.99 -117.90
CA HIS A 946 -87.18 -122.28 -118.88
C HIS A 946 -86.40 -121.14 -119.52
N ARG A 947 -86.67 -120.87 -120.80
CA ARG A 947 -86.11 -119.71 -121.50
C ARG A 947 -86.82 -118.45 -121.02
N ILE A 948 -86.06 -117.38 -120.80
CA ILE A 948 -86.58 -116.04 -120.47
C ILE A 948 -86.04 -115.03 -121.46
N TYR A 949 -86.81 -113.99 -121.73
CA TYR A 949 -86.39 -112.87 -122.56
C TYR A 949 -86.13 -111.68 -121.66
N ILE A 950 -84.87 -111.26 -121.58
CA ILE A 950 -84.48 -109.97 -121.01
C ILE A 950 -84.47 -108.99 -122.20
N GLY A 951 -85.26 -107.92 -122.09
CA GLY A 951 -85.33 -106.84 -123.09
C GLY A 951 -84.24 -105.79 -122.87
#